data_AF-A0A9Q4AL66-F1
#
_entry.id   AF-A0A9Q4AL66-F1
#
_cell.length_a   1.000
_cell.length_b   1.000
_cell.length_c   1.000
_cell.angle_alpha   90.00
_cell.angle_beta   90.00
_cell.angle_gamma   90.00
#
_symmetry.space_group_name_H-M   'P 1'
#
loop_
_entity.id
_entity.type
_entity.pdbx_description
1 polymer ?
#
loop_
_entity_poly.entity_id
_entity_poly.type
_entity_poly.pdbx_seq_one_letter_code
_entity_poly.pdbx_strand_id
1 'polypeptide(L)'
;MNICLVGAGGGIGRQLLKTFSANHTVSAVYRSLPPLAATNVLAFSDAEGLARVIGQSDVVVHAALNTKVGGQAFIDANRSMTETLLALIQPETCRLFVYFSSQVVYSALDPVEHPVQAEDLPLSESGRLDAYTRLKLADEQRVKSVCLDKGVDYLIVRPTVVMGPHMQWSSGIVDAMRWAPVGLKGRTFNLVHVEDLSRQLLTLIESGVANEVVNLGDLDVSSGDYFRHAAGLARRPIFLVPNWLAGFAGKAIPSTLWFLAHDVRVNTEKVRRLSGIAPNRALGEFFEAPARAVAADDLTVIRGIASAGRPFHTIGRGYFLWFNDQLSTDQLVMEHYAGVVGLEGTELSVRSGTTLRAILDYLQPKGLTLATLPEFVDISAGACFFAEVHGSSSEYISLYDLISAIRYVDRHGDEVFSRRDDAAWDRLRADSSIVVTEVTFRCVPDQRLANVIEWHPDSHLRPYIEGGYRANFSTTVHWYPRGRELMVYNVNPVGEHHPKDRGPFAPMRGSPAPIQKLLLSLRLRGRLRIVGTTEQVLAPWKGVPAKHLVGNLFRNGKRRIRNMELCLPDTLAPEFFERLRRGLPDMNIHPGQGIGVRFTREPETNRGFVWVEMTSRNAAQMHAMIEMAHDVCGESFWLHRGKYVPAWVGVQHLFIARAQDPRLAQP
;
A
#
# COMPACT_ATOMS: atom_id res chain seq x y z
N MET A 1 21.98 26.09 -5.48
CA MET A 1 20.82 27.01 -5.53
C MET A 1 19.80 26.58 -4.50
N ASN A 2 19.03 27.52 -3.98
CA ASN A 2 17.82 27.27 -3.20
C ASN A 2 16.62 27.27 -4.14
N ILE A 3 15.88 26.16 -4.18
CA ILE A 3 14.74 25.98 -5.07
C ILE A 3 13.46 25.81 -4.27
N CYS A 4 12.47 26.65 -4.51
CA CYS A 4 11.10 26.45 -4.02
C CYS A 4 10.32 25.62 -5.05
N LEU A 5 9.95 24.38 -4.70
CA LEU A 5 9.18 23.50 -5.59
C LEU A 5 7.71 23.42 -5.15
N VAL A 6 6.84 24.09 -5.90
CA VAL A 6 5.40 24.09 -5.68
C VAL A 6 4.74 22.96 -6.44
N GLY A 7 4.06 22.06 -5.72
CA GLY A 7 3.47 20.85 -6.29
C GLY A 7 4.30 19.58 -6.08
N ALA A 8 5.16 19.55 -5.07
CA ALA A 8 6.07 18.43 -4.78
C ALA A 8 5.36 17.07 -4.58
N GLY A 9 4.10 17.08 -4.13
CA GLY A 9 3.30 15.86 -3.97
C GLY A 9 2.70 15.28 -5.26
N GLY A 10 2.70 16.05 -6.35
CA GLY A 10 2.17 15.65 -7.66
C GLY A 10 3.08 14.65 -8.37
N GLY A 11 2.59 14.01 -9.44
CA GLY A 11 3.36 12.99 -10.15
C GLY A 11 4.71 13.53 -10.68
N ILE A 12 4.71 14.68 -11.36
CA ILE A 12 5.94 15.31 -11.87
C ILE A 12 6.77 15.84 -10.69
N GLY A 13 6.12 16.51 -9.73
CA GLY A 13 6.77 17.12 -8.57
C GLY A 13 7.60 16.14 -7.73
N ARG A 14 7.16 14.89 -7.58
CA ARG A 14 7.92 13.85 -6.85
C ARG A 14 9.25 13.54 -7.52
N GLN A 15 9.25 13.41 -8.85
CA GLN A 15 10.46 13.15 -9.60
C GLN A 15 11.37 14.39 -9.65
N LEU A 16 10.80 15.60 -9.79
CA LEU A 16 11.56 16.85 -9.69
C LEU A 16 12.25 16.98 -8.34
N LEU A 17 11.54 16.71 -7.24
CA LEU A 17 12.11 16.73 -5.89
C LEU A 17 13.29 15.77 -5.79
N LYS A 18 13.11 14.52 -6.23
CA LYS A 18 14.20 13.52 -6.26
C LYS A 18 15.40 14.00 -7.08
N THR A 19 15.18 14.54 -8.28
CA THR A 19 16.24 14.95 -9.19
C THR A 19 16.96 16.21 -8.69
N PHE A 20 16.23 17.21 -8.19
CA PHE A 20 16.80 18.50 -7.77
C PHE A 20 17.51 18.40 -6.42
N SER A 21 16.97 17.62 -5.49
CA SER A 21 17.58 17.41 -4.16
C SER A 21 18.92 16.67 -4.21
N ALA A 22 19.32 16.14 -5.36
CA ALA A 22 20.65 15.53 -5.53
C ALA A 22 21.78 16.56 -5.36
N ASN A 23 21.59 17.78 -5.87
CA ASN A 23 22.65 18.81 -5.93
C ASN A 23 22.21 20.18 -5.37
N HIS A 24 20.95 20.34 -4.98
CA HIS A 24 20.38 21.62 -4.56
C HIS A 24 19.55 21.50 -3.28
N THR A 25 19.45 22.60 -2.54
CA THR A 25 18.53 22.72 -1.41
C THR A 25 17.14 22.98 -1.96
N VAL A 26 16.21 22.04 -1.72
CA VAL A 26 14.83 22.16 -2.20
C VAL A 26 13.88 22.34 -1.02
N SER A 27 13.12 23.44 -1.04
CA SER A 27 11.97 23.63 -0.16
C SER A 27 10.72 23.11 -0.88
N ALA A 28 10.14 22.03 -0.35
CA ALA A 28 9.06 21.31 -1.01
C ALA A 28 7.69 21.78 -0.51
N VAL A 29 6.87 22.35 -1.41
CA VAL A 29 5.53 22.87 -1.08
C VAL A 29 4.45 21.89 -1.53
N TYR A 30 3.59 21.50 -0.58
CA TYR A 30 2.51 20.53 -0.78
C TYR A 30 1.14 21.19 -0.58
N ARG A 31 0.11 20.72 -1.31
CA ARG A 31 -1.28 21.09 -0.98
C ARG A 31 -1.70 20.52 0.38
N SER A 32 -1.30 19.28 0.66
CA SER A 32 -1.55 18.59 1.93
C SER A 32 -0.24 17.91 2.31
N LEU A 33 0.24 18.17 3.52
CA LEU A 33 1.54 17.66 3.99
C LEU A 33 1.55 16.12 3.99
N PRO A 34 2.68 15.50 3.60
CA PRO A 34 2.86 14.07 3.82
C PRO A 34 2.89 13.77 5.34
N PRO A 35 2.40 12.60 5.80
CA PRO A 35 2.38 12.25 7.22
C PRO A 35 3.77 12.21 7.88
N LEU A 36 4.81 11.88 7.11
CA LEU A 36 6.21 11.96 7.49
C LEU A 36 6.85 13.11 6.72
N ALA A 37 6.82 14.31 7.30
CA ALA A 37 7.46 15.48 6.70
C ALA A 37 8.96 15.48 7.03
N ALA A 38 9.80 15.46 5.99
CA ALA A 38 11.23 15.74 6.14
C ALA A 38 11.46 17.21 6.56
N THR A 39 12.69 17.53 6.92
CA THR A 39 13.13 18.93 7.05
C THR A 39 12.97 19.65 5.69
N ASN A 40 12.52 20.91 5.69
CA ASN A 40 12.23 21.74 4.50
C ASN A 40 10.97 21.40 3.70
N VAL A 41 9.89 21.01 4.38
CA VAL A 41 8.56 20.80 3.79
C VAL A 41 7.57 21.83 4.33
N LEU A 42 6.70 22.37 3.47
CA LEU A 42 5.59 23.25 3.88
C LEU A 42 4.28 22.98 3.15
N ALA A 43 3.18 23.40 3.78
CA ALA A 43 1.87 23.43 3.15
C ALA A 43 1.70 24.71 2.33
N PHE A 44 1.05 24.64 1.16
CA PHE A 44 0.74 25.83 0.36
C PHE A 44 -0.17 26.82 1.09
N SER A 45 -0.98 26.34 2.04
CA SER A 45 -1.85 27.19 2.88
C SER A 45 -1.09 27.95 3.98
N ASP A 46 0.17 27.62 4.24
CA ASP A 46 1.03 28.37 5.17
C ASP A 46 1.60 29.60 4.46
N ALA A 47 0.85 30.71 4.51
CA ALA A 47 1.18 31.93 3.79
C ALA A 47 2.52 32.54 4.24
N GLU A 48 2.79 32.56 5.55
CA GLU A 48 4.03 33.10 6.11
C GLU A 48 5.23 32.22 5.75
N GLY A 49 5.07 30.89 5.89
CA GLY A 49 6.08 29.93 5.45
C GLY A 49 6.38 30.02 3.96
N LEU A 50 5.34 30.16 3.13
CA LEU A 50 5.47 30.29 1.68
C LEU A 50 6.22 31.58 1.29
N ALA A 51 5.86 32.72 1.87
CA ALA A 51 6.53 33.99 1.62
C ALA A 51 8.01 33.94 2.02
N ARG A 52 8.31 33.40 3.20
CA ARG A 52 9.68 33.22 3.69
C ARG A 52 10.51 32.33 2.76
N VAL A 53 9.98 31.18 2.34
CA VAL A 53 10.69 30.26 1.46
C VAL A 53 10.95 30.86 0.08
N ILE A 54 9.96 31.53 -0.50
CA ILE A 54 10.11 32.21 -1.79
C ILE A 54 11.16 33.33 -1.69
N GLY A 55 11.14 34.12 -0.62
CA GLY A 55 12.14 35.17 -0.36
C GLY A 55 13.56 34.65 -0.11
N GLN A 56 13.77 33.34 -0.01
CA GLN A 56 15.08 32.70 0.18
C GLN A 56 15.49 31.80 -1.00
N SER A 57 14.69 31.77 -2.07
CA SER A 57 14.86 30.83 -3.19
C SER A 57 15.31 31.55 -4.47
N ASP A 58 16.47 31.16 -4.99
CA ASP A 58 16.99 31.63 -6.28
C ASP A 58 16.04 31.30 -7.43
N VAL A 59 15.34 30.17 -7.32
CA VAL A 59 14.43 29.63 -8.33
C VAL A 59 13.12 29.20 -7.69
N VAL A 60 11.99 29.62 -8.27
CA VAL A 60 10.65 29.15 -7.89
C VAL A 60 10.07 28.33 -9.03
N VAL A 61 9.73 27.07 -8.76
CA VAL A 61 9.16 26.14 -9.74
C VAL A 61 7.71 25.86 -9.41
N HIS A 62 6.81 26.36 -10.25
CA HIS A 62 5.36 26.13 -10.15
C HIS A 62 4.93 24.95 -11.02
N ALA A 63 4.85 23.77 -10.40
CA ALA A 63 4.37 22.52 -11.02
C ALA A 63 3.00 22.07 -10.46
N ALA A 64 2.30 22.94 -9.72
CA ALA A 64 1.05 22.58 -9.04
C ALA A 64 -0.17 22.77 -9.94
N LEU A 65 -1.10 21.81 -9.86
CA LEU A 65 -2.44 21.89 -10.46
C LEU A 65 -3.44 21.19 -9.54
N ASN A 66 -4.50 21.89 -9.17
CA ASN A 66 -5.57 21.34 -8.34
C ASN A 66 -6.65 20.67 -9.21
N THR A 67 -6.44 19.40 -9.53
CA THR A 67 -7.39 18.58 -10.32
C THR A 67 -8.61 18.10 -9.53
N LYS A 68 -8.66 18.31 -8.20
CA LYS A 68 -9.81 17.91 -7.36
C LYS A 68 -10.98 18.89 -7.46
N VAL A 69 -10.72 20.13 -7.86
CA VAL A 69 -11.76 21.14 -8.08
C VAL A 69 -12.26 20.98 -9.50
N GLY A 70 -13.51 20.59 -9.68
CA GLY A 70 -14.14 20.47 -11.01
C GLY A 70 -15.02 21.67 -11.36
N GLY A 71 -15.51 21.69 -12.59
CA GLY A 71 -16.53 22.65 -13.02
C GLY A 71 -16.04 24.11 -13.07
N GLN A 72 -16.94 25.05 -12.74
CA GLN A 72 -16.71 26.49 -12.93
C GLN A 72 -15.55 27.03 -12.08
N ALA A 73 -15.31 26.45 -10.89
CA ALA A 73 -14.29 26.91 -9.95
C ALA A 73 -12.86 26.45 -10.31
N PHE A 74 -12.68 25.58 -11.31
CA PHE A 74 -11.36 25.04 -11.67
C PHE A 74 -10.38 26.14 -12.08
N ILE A 75 -10.81 27.08 -12.94
CA ILE A 75 -9.94 28.16 -13.41
C ILE A 75 -9.56 29.08 -12.25
N ASP A 76 -10.55 29.56 -11.49
CA ASP A 76 -10.32 30.52 -10.41
C ASP A 76 -9.40 29.97 -9.32
N ALA A 77 -9.62 28.73 -8.89
CA ALA A 77 -8.78 28.10 -7.86
C ALA A 77 -7.33 27.93 -8.31
N ASN A 78 -7.09 27.57 -9.58
CA ASN A 78 -5.73 27.38 -10.10
C ASN A 78 -5.04 28.70 -10.44
N ARG A 79 -5.77 29.67 -11.01
CA ARG A 79 -5.27 31.02 -11.25
C ARG A 79 -4.86 31.70 -9.96
N SER A 80 -5.67 31.59 -8.91
CA SER A 80 -5.33 32.15 -7.60
C SER A 80 -4.02 31.60 -7.05
N MET A 81 -3.72 30.31 -7.23
CA MET A 81 -2.41 29.76 -6.83
C MET A 81 -1.27 30.39 -7.62
N THR A 82 -1.41 30.53 -8.94
CA THR A 82 -0.40 31.18 -9.80
C THR A 82 -0.17 32.64 -9.39
N GLU A 83 -1.24 33.42 -9.18
CA GLU A 83 -1.16 34.82 -8.76
C GLU A 83 -0.51 34.99 -7.38
N THR A 84 -0.81 34.10 -6.41
CA THR A 84 -0.16 34.13 -5.09
C THR A 84 1.36 34.00 -5.22
N LEU A 85 1.84 33.07 -6.05
CA LEU A 85 3.28 32.89 -6.26
C LEU A 85 3.90 34.09 -6.99
N LEU A 86 3.24 34.58 -8.04
CA LEU A 86 3.69 35.76 -8.78
C LEU A 86 3.71 37.03 -7.91
N ALA A 87 2.83 37.17 -6.93
CA ALA A 87 2.83 38.28 -5.99
C ALA A 87 4.06 38.25 -5.06
N LEU A 88 4.51 37.06 -4.66
CA LEU A 88 5.59 36.85 -3.68
C LEU A 88 7.01 36.93 -4.27
N ILE A 89 7.18 36.71 -5.58
CA ILE A 89 8.50 36.84 -6.21
C ILE A 89 8.97 38.30 -6.27
N GLN A 90 10.26 38.49 -6.07
CA GLN A 90 10.97 39.76 -6.14
C GLN A 90 12.31 39.56 -6.87
N PRO A 91 12.78 40.52 -7.69
CA PRO A 91 14.02 40.38 -8.46
C PRO A 91 15.27 40.23 -7.59
N GLU A 92 15.25 40.73 -6.35
CA GLU A 92 16.37 40.62 -5.41
C GLU A 92 16.56 39.21 -4.85
N THR A 93 15.50 38.39 -4.83
CA THR A 93 15.52 37.06 -4.20
C THR A 93 15.27 35.92 -5.16
N CYS A 94 14.42 36.13 -6.16
CA CYS A 94 14.05 35.12 -7.16
C CYS A 94 14.62 35.54 -8.53
N ARG A 95 15.66 34.84 -8.98
CA ARG A 95 16.25 35.06 -10.30
C ARG A 95 15.37 34.48 -11.41
N LEU A 96 14.78 33.30 -11.19
CA LEU A 96 14.04 32.56 -12.21
C LEU A 96 12.72 31.98 -11.68
N PHE A 97 11.61 32.34 -12.34
CA PHE A 97 10.30 31.73 -12.13
C PHE A 97 9.98 30.72 -13.22
N VAL A 98 9.91 29.44 -12.86
CA VAL A 98 9.58 28.35 -13.79
C VAL A 98 8.10 28.02 -13.71
N TYR A 99 7.38 28.12 -14.82
CA TYR A 99 5.96 27.76 -14.91
C TYR A 99 5.75 26.49 -15.75
N PHE A 100 5.07 25.49 -15.17
CA PHE A 100 4.61 24.33 -15.92
C PHE A 100 3.33 24.62 -16.68
N SER A 101 3.47 24.80 -17.99
CA SER A 101 2.38 24.73 -18.94
C SER A 101 2.20 23.28 -19.42
N SER A 102 1.68 23.07 -20.63
CA SER A 102 1.45 21.74 -21.21
C SER A 102 1.25 21.86 -22.73
N GLN A 103 1.60 20.82 -23.49
CA GLN A 103 1.35 20.76 -24.93
C GLN A 103 -0.13 20.99 -25.34
N VAL A 104 -1.08 20.84 -24.41
CA VAL A 104 -2.51 21.09 -24.70
C VAL A 104 -2.78 22.50 -25.19
N VAL A 105 -1.91 23.47 -24.91
CA VAL A 105 -2.04 24.85 -25.40
C VAL A 105 -2.06 24.91 -26.94
N TYR A 106 -1.45 23.95 -27.62
CA TYR A 106 -1.48 23.85 -29.07
C TYR A 106 -2.84 23.41 -29.63
N SER A 107 -3.80 22.99 -28.79
CA SER A 107 -5.19 22.76 -29.24
C SER A 107 -5.90 24.06 -29.66
N ALA A 108 -5.30 25.22 -29.40
CA ALA A 108 -5.69 26.50 -29.97
C ALA A 108 -5.36 26.65 -31.46
N LEU A 109 -4.45 25.84 -32.00
CA LEU A 109 -4.04 25.86 -33.40
C LEU A 109 -4.90 24.94 -34.26
N ASP A 110 -4.97 25.23 -35.55
CA ASP A 110 -5.47 24.27 -36.53
C ASP A 110 -4.41 23.17 -36.74
N PRO A 111 -4.72 21.89 -36.43
CA PRO A 111 -3.75 20.79 -36.57
C PRO A 111 -3.40 20.45 -38.03
N VAL A 112 -4.24 20.84 -38.99
CA VAL A 112 -4.00 20.61 -40.43
C VAL A 112 -3.02 21.64 -40.97
N GLU A 113 -3.19 22.90 -40.59
CA GLU A 113 -2.28 24.00 -40.95
C GLU A 113 -0.97 23.93 -40.17
N HIS A 114 -0.99 23.40 -38.94
CA HIS A 114 0.16 23.30 -38.05
C HIS A 114 0.41 21.83 -37.60
N PRO A 115 0.85 20.94 -38.52
CA PRO A 115 1.11 19.53 -38.19
C PRO A 115 2.35 19.34 -37.31
N VAL A 116 3.23 20.33 -37.24
CA VAL A 116 4.39 20.37 -36.34
C VAL A 116 4.26 21.58 -35.42
N GLN A 117 4.23 21.31 -34.10
CA GLN A 117 3.97 22.30 -33.07
C GLN A 117 5.29 22.81 -32.48
N ALA A 118 5.51 24.11 -32.58
CA ALA A 118 6.72 24.77 -32.10
C ALA A 118 6.40 25.92 -31.14
N GLU A 119 7.36 26.29 -30.30
CA GLU A 119 7.18 27.24 -29.21
C GLU A 119 6.92 28.68 -29.67
N ASP A 120 7.30 29.02 -30.90
CA ASP A 120 7.18 30.32 -31.55
C ASP A 120 5.84 30.56 -32.24
N LEU A 121 4.99 29.53 -32.37
CA LEU A 121 3.68 29.64 -32.99
C LEU A 121 2.74 30.56 -32.19
N PRO A 122 2.00 31.47 -32.85
CA PRO A 122 1.08 32.37 -32.17
C PRO A 122 -0.14 31.61 -31.63
N LEU A 123 -0.27 31.57 -30.31
CA LEU A 123 -1.41 30.94 -29.65
C LEU A 123 -2.45 32.00 -29.26
N SER A 124 -3.68 31.86 -29.75
CA SER A 124 -4.81 32.71 -29.38
C SER A 124 -6.00 31.85 -28.96
N GLU A 125 -6.83 32.35 -28.05
CA GLU A 125 -8.02 31.60 -27.65
C GLU A 125 -8.98 31.45 -28.84
N SER A 126 -9.38 30.21 -29.12
CA SER A 126 -10.39 29.88 -30.13
C SER A 126 -11.66 29.34 -29.48
N GLY A 127 -12.78 29.37 -30.22
CA GLY A 127 -14.13 29.26 -29.67
C GLY A 127 -14.56 27.92 -29.04
N ARG A 128 -13.67 26.93 -28.82
CA ARG A 128 -14.03 25.59 -28.28
C ARG A 128 -12.96 24.94 -27.38
N LEU A 129 -12.17 25.71 -26.65
CA LEU A 129 -11.17 25.17 -25.72
C LEU A 129 -11.80 24.70 -24.41
N ASP A 130 -11.25 23.66 -23.77
CA ASP A 130 -11.64 23.29 -22.40
C ASP A 130 -11.05 24.24 -21.35
N ALA A 131 -11.50 24.08 -20.09
CA ALA A 131 -11.07 24.92 -18.98
C ALA A 131 -9.56 24.79 -18.66
N TYR A 132 -8.96 23.62 -18.91
CA TYR A 132 -7.54 23.39 -18.68
C TYR A 132 -6.68 24.08 -19.72
N THR A 133 -7.02 23.97 -21.00
CA THR A 133 -6.30 24.67 -22.07
C THR A 133 -6.40 26.19 -21.89
N ARG A 134 -7.60 26.73 -21.62
CA ARG A 134 -7.77 28.18 -21.38
C ARG A 134 -6.94 28.67 -20.20
N LEU A 135 -6.93 27.93 -19.09
CA LEU A 135 -6.11 28.26 -17.93
C LEU A 135 -4.62 28.35 -18.31
N LYS A 136 -4.09 27.35 -19.02
CA LYS A 136 -2.66 27.33 -19.39
C LYS A 136 -2.28 28.45 -20.36
N LEU A 137 -3.12 28.76 -21.35
CA LEU A 137 -2.89 29.90 -22.25
C LEU A 137 -2.88 31.23 -21.51
N ALA A 138 -3.87 31.45 -20.63
CA ALA A 138 -3.97 32.68 -19.85
C ALA A 138 -2.80 32.83 -18.86
N ASP A 139 -2.45 31.76 -18.16
CA ASP A 139 -1.35 31.77 -17.19
C ASP A 139 0.01 31.99 -17.89
N GLU A 140 0.24 31.43 -19.08
CA GLU A 140 1.49 31.69 -19.82
C GLU A 140 1.68 33.18 -20.13
N GLN A 141 0.64 33.85 -20.63
CA GLN A 141 0.70 35.29 -20.91
C GLN A 141 0.89 36.10 -19.64
N ARG A 142 0.19 35.71 -18.57
CA ARG A 142 0.23 36.38 -17.28
C ARG A 142 1.59 36.25 -16.58
N VAL A 143 2.18 35.07 -16.60
CA VAL A 143 3.53 34.83 -16.07
C VAL A 143 4.55 35.69 -16.82
N LYS A 144 4.50 35.69 -18.17
CA LYS A 144 5.38 36.54 -18.98
C LYS A 144 5.26 38.01 -18.60
N SER A 145 4.04 38.55 -18.55
CA SER A 145 3.84 39.97 -18.24
C SER A 145 4.37 40.34 -16.86
N VAL A 146 3.99 39.58 -15.82
CA VAL A 146 4.36 39.92 -14.42
C VAL A 146 5.86 39.75 -14.18
N CYS A 147 6.48 38.71 -14.72
CA CYS A 147 7.91 38.48 -14.58
C CYS A 147 8.71 39.61 -15.25
N LEU A 148 8.33 40.00 -16.48
CA LEU A 148 8.97 41.12 -17.18
C LEU A 148 8.78 42.44 -16.43
N ASP A 149 7.56 42.73 -15.95
CA ASP A 149 7.27 43.96 -15.19
C ASP A 149 8.07 44.05 -13.89
N LYS A 150 8.33 42.91 -13.24
CA LYS A 150 9.10 42.83 -11.98
C LYS A 150 10.61 42.72 -12.20
N GLY A 151 11.10 42.52 -13.42
CA GLY A 151 12.50 42.22 -13.69
C GLY A 151 12.97 40.86 -13.17
N VAL A 152 12.06 39.88 -13.08
CA VAL A 152 12.35 38.48 -12.74
C VAL A 152 12.37 37.67 -14.04
N ASP A 153 13.38 36.83 -14.28
CA ASP A 153 13.37 35.99 -15.47
C ASP A 153 12.32 34.89 -15.36
N TYR A 154 11.74 34.47 -16.49
CA TYR A 154 10.80 33.34 -16.52
C TYR A 154 11.30 32.18 -17.38
N LEU A 155 10.86 30.96 -17.09
CA LEU A 155 10.98 29.81 -17.99
C LEU A 155 9.64 29.07 -18.02
N ILE A 156 8.99 29.07 -19.17
CA ILE A 156 7.75 28.33 -19.36
C ILE A 156 8.10 27.01 -20.02
N VAL A 157 7.74 25.90 -19.38
CA VAL A 157 7.93 24.57 -19.95
C VAL A 157 6.59 23.97 -20.36
N ARG A 158 6.54 23.37 -21.55
CA ARG A 158 5.38 22.68 -22.10
C ARG A 158 5.70 21.19 -22.24
N PRO A 159 5.49 20.38 -21.19
CA PRO A 159 5.64 18.93 -21.30
C PRO A 159 4.66 18.34 -22.32
N THR A 160 5.13 17.35 -23.07
CA THR A 160 4.30 16.49 -23.92
C THR A 160 3.59 15.42 -23.07
N VAL A 161 3.25 14.24 -23.60
CA VAL A 161 2.63 13.18 -22.78
C VAL A 161 3.67 12.64 -21.80
N VAL A 162 3.54 13.02 -20.53
CA VAL A 162 4.48 12.59 -19.48
C VAL A 162 4.18 11.17 -19.04
N MET A 163 5.18 10.31 -19.16
CA MET A 163 5.15 8.89 -18.83
C MET A 163 6.17 8.57 -17.73
N GLY A 164 6.05 7.42 -17.08
CA GLY A 164 6.94 6.93 -16.03
C GLY A 164 6.27 6.84 -14.66
N PRO A 165 7.06 6.64 -13.59
CA PRO A 165 6.56 6.43 -12.24
C PRO A 165 5.56 7.49 -11.77
N HIS A 166 4.46 7.06 -11.16
CA HIS A 166 3.40 7.92 -10.62
C HIS A 166 2.62 8.76 -11.66
N MET A 167 2.81 8.52 -12.96
CA MET A 167 2.02 9.14 -14.01
C MET A 167 0.73 8.37 -14.24
N GLN A 168 -0.40 9.09 -14.23
CA GLN A 168 -1.71 8.52 -14.56
C GLN A 168 -1.73 7.94 -15.98
N TRP A 169 -0.96 8.53 -16.90
CA TRP A 169 -0.84 8.08 -18.28
C TRP A 169 -0.08 6.76 -18.46
N SER A 170 0.81 6.39 -17.54
CA SER A 170 1.55 5.13 -17.63
C SER A 170 0.79 3.96 -17.02
N SER A 171 0.31 4.11 -15.79
CA SER A 171 -0.43 3.05 -15.09
C SER A 171 -1.89 2.97 -15.54
N GLY A 172 -2.56 4.13 -15.69
CA GLY A 172 -3.97 4.21 -16.02
C GLY A 172 -4.31 3.65 -17.41
N ILE A 173 -3.42 3.80 -18.40
CA ILE A 173 -3.68 3.23 -19.73
C ILE A 173 -3.59 1.70 -19.73
N VAL A 174 -2.62 1.13 -19.03
CA VAL A 174 -2.46 -0.32 -18.92
C VAL A 174 -3.68 -0.91 -18.21
N ASP A 175 -4.15 -0.26 -17.14
CA ASP A 175 -5.36 -0.68 -16.42
C ASP A 175 -6.62 -0.52 -17.26
N ALA A 176 -6.76 0.56 -18.02
CA ALA A 176 -7.87 0.73 -18.97
C ALA A 176 -7.91 -0.41 -20.00
N MET A 177 -6.76 -0.80 -20.54
CA MET A 177 -6.65 -1.92 -21.49
C MET A 177 -7.05 -3.27 -20.91
N ARG A 178 -6.99 -3.47 -19.58
CA ARG A 178 -7.48 -4.70 -18.93
C ARG A 178 -9.00 -4.86 -19.05
N TRP A 179 -9.73 -3.74 -19.15
CA TRP A 179 -11.20 -3.67 -19.19
C TRP A 179 -11.74 -3.41 -20.59
N ALA A 180 -11.14 -2.48 -21.32
CA ALA A 180 -11.55 -2.06 -22.65
C ALA A 180 -10.31 -1.97 -23.57
N PRO A 181 -9.86 -3.09 -24.17
CA PRO A 181 -8.69 -3.12 -25.04
C PRO A 181 -9.03 -2.56 -26.43
N VAL A 182 -9.35 -1.26 -26.48
CA VAL A 182 -9.68 -0.52 -27.69
C VAL A 182 -8.70 0.64 -27.82
N GLY A 183 -8.07 0.77 -28.97
CA GLY A 183 -7.12 1.86 -29.26
C GLY A 183 -7.45 2.55 -30.56
N LEU A 184 -6.98 3.78 -30.72
CA LEU A 184 -7.03 4.50 -32.00
C LEU A 184 -5.78 4.20 -32.83
N LYS A 185 -5.90 4.18 -34.16
CA LYS A 185 -4.78 4.06 -35.09
C LYS A 185 -4.58 5.38 -35.84
N GLY A 186 -3.39 5.56 -36.43
CA GLY A 186 -3.13 6.60 -37.42
C GLY A 186 -2.90 8.00 -36.86
N ARG A 187 -2.45 8.10 -35.60
CA ARG A 187 -2.06 9.35 -34.94
C ARG A 187 -0.64 9.25 -34.41
N THR A 188 0.11 10.32 -34.52
CA THR A 188 1.40 10.51 -33.87
C THR A 188 1.22 11.46 -32.70
N PHE A 189 1.93 11.20 -31.61
CA PHE A 189 2.08 12.17 -30.51
C PHE A 189 3.41 11.94 -29.80
N ASN A 190 3.88 12.96 -29.09
CA ASN A 190 5.17 12.93 -28.43
C ASN A 190 5.05 12.48 -26.95
N LEU A 191 5.98 11.62 -26.52
CA LEU A 191 6.15 11.17 -25.16
C LEU A 191 7.40 11.80 -24.53
N VAL A 192 7.35 12.01 -23.22
CA VAL A 192 8.54 12.31 -22.40
C VAL A 192 8.50 11.48 -21.12
N HIS A 193 9.61 10.83 -20.79
CA HIS A 193 9.70 10.11 -19.52
C HIS A 193 9.95 11.13 -18.39
N VAL A 194 9.28 10.98 -17.25
CA VAL A 194 9.29 11.96 -16.14
C VAL A 194 10.70 12.20 -15.59
N GLU A 195 11.56 11.18 -15.63
CA GLU A 195 12.98 11.33 -15.27
C GLU A 195 13.72 12.23 -16.26
N ASP A 196 13.53 12.03 -17.56
CA ASP A 196 14.20 12.82 -18.59
C ASP A 196 13.68 14.25 -18.62
N LEU A 197 12.37 14.43 -18.46
CA LEU A 197 11.74 15.74 -18.24
C LEU A 197 12.42 16.47 -17.09
N SER A 198 12.62 15.78 -15.96
CA SER A 198 13.21 16.38 -14.76
C SER A 198 14.70 16.71 -14.97
N ARG A 199 15.44 15.87 -15.71
CA ARG A 199 16.84 16.14 -16.09
C ARG A 199 16.95 17.31 -17.06
N GLN A 200 16.14 17.31 -18.12
CA GLN A 200 16.06 18.42 -19.08
C GLN A 200 15.76 19.74 -18.36
N LEU A 201 14.76 19.77 -17.48
CA LEU A 201 14.42 20.98 -16.74
C LEU A 201 15.57 21.41 -15.80
N LEU A 202 16.18 20.49 -15.06
CA LEU A 202 17.30 20.82 -14.19
C LEU A 202 18.45 21.46 -15.00
N THR A 203 18.81 20.87 -16.13
CA THR A 203 19.90 21.38 -16.97
C THR A 203 19.56 22.72 -17.61
N LEU A 204 18.30 22.98 -17.99
CA LEU A 204 17.87 24.30 -18.44
C LEU A 204 18.05 25.36 -17.35
N ILE A 205 17.67 25.04 -16.10
CA ILE A 205 17.82 25.93 -14.94
C ILE A 205 19.30 26.18 -14.64
N GLU A 206 20.13 25.13 -14.62
CA GLU A 206 21.57 25.23 -14.33
C GLU A 206 22.33 25.97 -15.43
N SER A 207 21.89 25.87 -16.69
CA SER A 207 22.49 26.57 -17.83
C SER A 207 22.03 28.04 -17.94
N GLY A 208 21.17 28.50 -17.02
CA GLY A 208 20.70 29.88 -17.00
C GLY A 208 19.73 30.24 -18.12
N VAL A 209 18.98 29.27 -18.65
CA VAL A 209 17.96 29.54 -19.67
C VAL A 209 16.83 30.35 -19.05
N ALA A 210 16.58 31.52 -19.63
CA ALA A 210 15.69 32.55 -19.09
C ALA A 210 14.91 33.25 -20.23
N ASN A 211 13.72 33.73 -19.89
CA ASN A 211 12.75 34.40 -20.77
C ASN A 211 12.39 33.59 -22.01
N GLU A 212 12.27 32.28 -21.82
CA GLU A 212 12.04 31.31 -22.90
C GLU A 212 10.81 30.44 -22.66
N VAL A 213 10.25 29.94 -23.75
CA VAL A 213 9.25 28.86 -23.76
C VAL A 213 9.88 27.63 -24.40
N VAL A 214 9.78 26.47 -23.76
CA VAL A 214 10.43 25.22 -24.19
C VAL A 214 9.48 24.03 -24.12
N ASN A 215 9.36 23.27 -25.21
CA ASN A 215 8.66 21.99 -25.24
C ASN A 215 9.55 20.90 -24.61
N LEU A 216 9.07 20.25 -23.54
CA LEU A 216 9.76 19.10 -22.94
C LEU A 216 9.18 17.82 -23.55
N GLY A 217 9.92 17.24 -24.48
CA GLY A 217 9.52 16.08 -25.28
C GLY A 217 10.71 15.20 -25.64
N ASP A 218 10.43 13.98 -26.08
CA ASP A 218 11.47 13.04 -26.49
C ASP A 218 11.07 12.23 -27.73
N LEU A 219 10.13 11.29 -27.58
CA LEU A 219 9.83 10.27 -28.59
C LEU A 219 8.48 10.53 -29.25
N ASP A 220 8.48 10.73 -30.57
CA ASP A 220 7.26 10.64 -31.38
C ASP A 220 6.85 9.18 -31.53
N VAL A 221 5.65 8.84 -31.07
CA VAL A 221 5.10 7.48 -31.12
C VAL A 221 3.81 7.45 -31.94
N SER A 222 3.65 6.38 -32.72
CA SER A 222 2.36 6.02 -33.30
C SER A 222 1.41 5.51 -32.22
N SER A 223 0.22 6.09 -32.14
CA SER A 223 -0.91 5.62 -31.32
C SER A 223 -1.14 4.12 -31.42
N GLY A 224 -1.00 3.53 -32.62
CA GLY A 224 -1.12 2.10 -32.81
C GLY A 224 -0.06 1.30 -32.06
N ASP A 225 1.20 1.76 -32.08
CA ASP A 225 2.31 1.11 -31.35
C ASP A 225 2.16 1.30 -29.84
N TYR A 226 1.82 2.51 -29.42
CA TYR A 226 1.55 2.85 -28.02
C TYR A 226 0.46 1.95 -27.41
N PHE A 227 -0.71 1.87 -28.05
CA PHE A 227 -1.82 1.06 -27.53
C PHE A 227 -1.55 -0.44 -27.64
N ARG A 228 -0.85 -0.91 -28.68
CA ARG A 228 -0.41 -2.32 -28.78
C ARG A 228 0.55 -2.67 -27.64
N HIS A 229 1.50 -1.80 -27.32
CA HIS A 229 2.42 -2.01 -26.22
C HIS A 229 1.67 -2.07 -24.87
N ALA A 230 0.78 -1.09 -24.61
CA ALA A 230 -0.04 -1.07 -23.40
C ALA A 230 -0.93 -2.32 -23.25
N ALA A 231 -1.56 -2.79 -24.34
CA ALA A 231 -2.35 -4.02 -24.33
C ALA A 231 -1.50 -5.28 -24.11
N GLY A 232 -0.28 -5.31 -24.66
CA GLY A 232 0.71 -6.35 -24.40
C GLY A 232 1.06 -6.47 -22.91
N LEU A 233 1.31 -5.32 -22.25
CA LEU A 233 1.52 -5.27 -20.79
C LEU A 233 0.29 -5.72 -20.00
N ALA A 234 -0.92 -5.40 -20.50
CA ALA A 234 -2.18 -5.87 -19.93
C ALA A 234 -2.48 -7.35 -20.23
N ARG A 235 -1.67 -8.02 -21.05
CA ARG A 235 -1.88 -9.39 -21.57
C ARG A 235 -3.25 -9.55 -22.24
N ARG A 236 -3.66 -8.56 -23.04
CA ARG A 236 -4.94 -8.56 -23.78
C ARG A 236 -4.68 -8.38 -25.29
N PRO A 237 -5.44 -9.06 -26.16
CA PRO A 237 -5.51 -8.68 -27.56
C PRO A 237 -6.23 -7.33 -27.67
N ILE A 238 -5.79 -6.47 -28.59
CA ILE A 238 -6.34 -5.12 -28.79
C ILE A 238 -7.10 -5.01 -30.11
N PHE A 239 -8.23 -4.29 -30.08
CA PHE A 239 -8.92 -3.84 -31.27
C PHE A 239 -8.53 -2.38 -31.57
N LEU A 240 -7.83 -2.16 -32.69
CA LEU A 240 -7.49 -0.82 -33.16
C LEU A 240 -8.58 -0.28 -34.09
N VAL A 241 -9.25 0.79 -33.68
CA VAL A 241 -10.34 1.42 -34.43
C VAL A 241 -9.79 2.08 -35.70
N PRO A 242 -10.37 1.81 -36.89
CA PRO A 242 -10.01 2.46 -38.14
C PRO A 242 -10.22 3.99 -38.12
N ASN A 243 -9.36 4.74 -38.82
CA ASN A 243 -9.33 6.21 -38.80
C ASN A 243 -10.67 6.87 -39.17
N TRP A 244 -11.45 6.29 -40.09
CA TRP A 244 -12.73 6.84 -40.52
C TRP A 244 -13.81 6.79 -39.42
N LEU A 245 -13.75 5.79 -38.52
CA LEU A 245 -14.61 5.71 -37.34
C LEU A 245 -14.16 6.68 -36.24
N ALA A 246 -12.86 6.95 -36.15
CA ALA A 246 -12.30 7.89 -35.18
C ALA A 246 -12.70 9.35 -35.46
N GLY A 247 -12.88 9.73 -36.75
CA GLY A 247 -13.29 11.09 -37.13
C GLY A 247 -14.68 11.51 -36.61
N PHE A 248 -15.62 10.56 -36.46
CA PHE A 248 -16.92 10.81 -35.85
C PHE A 248 -16.83 10.96 -34.32
N ALA A 249 -15.96 10.18 -33.66
CA ALA A 249 -15.72 10.25 -32.22
C ALA A 249 -14.91 11.48 -31.79
N GLY A 250 -14.06 12.04 -32.67
CA GLY A 250 -13.18 13.17 -32.40
C GLY A 250 -13.88 14.43 -31.89
N LYS A 251 -15.15 14.65 -32.28
CA LYS A 251 -15.97 15.80 -31.81
C LYS A 251 -16.38 15.70 -30.33
N ALA A 252 -16.26 14.52 -29.71
CA ALA A 252 -16.58 14.27 -28.30
C ALA A 252 -15.32 14.11 -27.42
N ILE A 253 -14.12 14.16 -28.00
CA ILE A 253 -12.86 14.05 -27.27
C ILE A 253 -12.55 15.39 -26.59
N PRO A 254 -12.34 15.43 -25.26
CA PRO A 254 -11.94 16.66 -24.57
C PRO A 254 -10.64 17.23 -25.14
N SER A 255 -10.46 18.55 -25.16
CA SER A 255 -9.23 19.14 -25.74
C SER A 255 -7.95 18.72 -25.01
N THR A 256 -8.04 18.30 -23.75
CA THR A 256 -6.92 17.65 -23.03
C THR A 256 -6.39 16.38 -23.70
N LEU A 257 -7.21 15.71 -24.52
CA LEU A 257 -6.89 14.50 -25.28
C LEU A 257 -6.84 14.75 -26.79
N TRP A 258 -6.80 16.03 -27.20
CA TRP A 258 -6.90 16.45 -28.59
C TRP A 258 -5.81 15.84 -29.49
N PHE A 259 -4.62 15.55 -28.96
CA PHE A 259 -3.54 14.89 -29.69
C PHE A 259 -3.84 13.42 -30.04
N LEU A 260 -4.83 12.78 -29.41
CA LEU A 260 -5.33 11.46 -29.83
C LEU A 260 -6.35 11.55 -30.98
N ALA A 261 -6.85 12.75 -31.27
CA ALA A 261 -7.81 13.00 -32.35
C ALA A 261 -7.13 13.51 -33.63
N HIS A 262 -5.90 14.01 -33.56
CA HIS A 262 -5.18 14.65 -34.66
C HIS A 262 -3.78 14.06 -34.82
N ASP A 263 -3.25 14.07 -36.04
CA ASP A 263 -1.88 13.59 -36.30
C ASP A 263 -0.93 14.78 -36.23
N VAL A 264 -0.35 15.01 -35.05
CA VAL A 264 0.47 16.19 -34.76
C VAL A 264 1.80 15.78 -34.11
N ARG A 265 2.87 16.48 -34.46
CA ARG A 265 4.19 16.30 -33.86
C ARG A 265 4.55 17.53 -33.05
N VAL A 266 5.38 17.34 -32.02
CA VAL A 266 5.90 18.44 -31.21
C VAL A 266 7.37 18.60 -31.53
N ASN A 267 7.79 19.82 -31.88
CA ASN A 267 9.19 20.14 -32.09
C ASN A 267 9.92 20.16 -30.74
N THR A 268 10.95 19.33 -30.62
CA THR A 268 11.80 19.20 -29.42
C THR A 268 13.26 19.60 -29.68
N GLU A 269 13.57 20.21 -30.83
CA GLU A 269 14.94 20.62 -31.16
C GLU A 269 15.45 21.71 -30.21
N LYS A 270 14.57 22.62 -29.79
CA LYS A 270 14.92 23.71 -28.88
C LYS A 270 15.38 23.18 -27.53
N VAL A 271 14.65 22.26 -26.91
CA VAL A 271 15.08 21.65 -25.63
C VAL A 271 16.39 20.89 -25.78
N ARG A 272 16.57 20.15 -26.89
CA ARG A 272 17.83 19.41 -27.14
C ARG A 272 19.01 20.35 -27.27
N ARG A 273 18.86 21.46 -27.99
CA ARG A 273 19.90 22.48 -28.17
C ARG A 273 20.25 23.19 -26.86
N LEU A 274 19.23 23.58 -26.09
CA LEU A 274 19.43 24.36 -24.85
C LEU A 274 19.87 23.50 -23.66
N SER A 275 19.41 22.26 -23.55
CA SER A 275 19.78 21.35 -22.46
C SER A 275 20.99 20.47 -22.78
N GLY A 276 21.33 20.29 -24.06
CA GLY A 276 22.32 19.29 -24.49
C GLY A 276 21.86 17.83 -24.27
N ILE A 277 20.63 17.62 -23.79
CA ILE A 277 20.07 16.30 -23.51
C ILE A 277 19.20 15.86 -24.68
N ALA A 278 19.60 14.77 -25.32
CA ALA A 278 18.79 14.02 -26.29
C ALA A 278 18.59 12.60 -25.72
N PRO A 279 17.48 12.36 -25.00
CA PRO A 279 17.18 11.01 -24.55
C PRO A 279 16.96 10.12 -25.78
N ASN A 280 17.33 8.84 -25.67
CA ASN A 280 17.15 7.85 -26.73
C ASN A 280 16.35 6.67 -26.20
N ARG A 281 15.25 6.95 -25.48
CA ARG A 281 14.45 5.90 -24.85
C ARG A 281 13.67 5.12 -25.89
N ALA A 282 13.67 3.80 -25.75
CA ALA A 282 12.77 2.95 -26.49
C ALA A 282 11.35 3.05 -25.92
N LEU A 283 10.31 2.85 -26.74
CA LEU A 283 8.90 2.95 -26.31
C LEU A 283 8.59 2.16 -25.03
N GLY A 284 9.16 0.96 -24.87
CA GLY A 284 8.93 0.13 -23.70
C GLY A 284 9.43 0.74 -22.39
N GLU A 285 10.42 1.63 -22.44
CA GLU A 285 11.01 2.30 -21.27
C GLU A 285 10.15 3.46 -20.75
N PHE A 286 9.12 3.87 -21.49
CA PHE A 286 8.13 4.85 -21.04
C PHE A 286 7.05 4.22 -20.16
N PHE A 287 6.91 2.90 -20.18
CA PHE A 287 5.94 2.18 -19.34
C PHE A 287 6.62 1.67 -18.08
N GLU A 288 5.91 1.72 -16.95
CA GLU A 288 6.37 1.02 -15.76
C GLU A 288 6.46 -0.48 -16.09
N ALA A 289 7.63 -1.09 -15.83
CA ALA A 289 7.77 -2.52 -15.97
C ALA A 289 6.73 -3.21 -15.08
N PRO A 290 5.93 -4.14 -15.62
CA PRO A 290 4.90 -4.79 -14.83
C PRO A 290 5.54 -5.53 -13.66
N ALA A 291 4.88 -5.47 -12.50
CA ALA A 291 5.21 -6.28 -11.34
C ALA A 291 5.44 -7.74 -11.77
N ARG A 292 6.65 -8.26 -11.53
CA ARG A 292 6.98 -9.65 -11.80
C ARG A 292 6.52 -10.49 -10.62
N ALA A 293 5.94 -11.66 -10.89
CA ALA A 293 5.77 -12.69 -9.88
C ALA A 293 6.74 -13.82 -10.20
N VAL A 294 7.73 -14.02 -9.32
CA VAL A 294 8.82 -14.99 -9.49
C VAL A 294 8.71 -16.03 -8.39
N ALA A 295 8.59 -17.31 -8.74
CA ALA A 295 8.62 -18.39 -7.78
C ALA A 295 10.07 -18.70 -7.38
N ALA A 296 10.34 -18.75 -6.08
CA ALA A 296 11.61 -19.16 -5.52
C ALA A 296 11.61 -20.67 -5.30
N ASP A 297 12.38 -21.38 -6.12
CA ASP A 297 12.63 -22.82 -5.95
C ASP A 297 14.02 -23.07 -5.32
N ASP A 298 14.92 -22.10 -5.40
CA ASP A 298 16.27 -22.14 -4.84
C ASP A 298 16.77 -20.77 -4.34
N LEU A 299 17.95 -20.77 -3.72
CA LEU A 299 18.57 -19.58 -3.15
C LEU A 299 19.08 -18.59 -4.23
N THR A 300 19.42 -19.07 -5.42
CA THR A 300 19.91 -18.22 -6.53
C THR A 300 18.82 -17.26 -6.97
N VAL A 301 17.58 -17.74 -7.12
CA VAL A 301 16.42 -16.91 -7.47
C VAL A 301 16.17 -15.85 -6.38
N ILE A 302 16.25 -16.25 -5.12
CA ILE A 302 16.05 -15.35 -3.96
C ILE A 302 17.09 -14.23 -3.97
N ARG A 303 18.38 -14.58 -4.11
CA ARG A 303 19.48 -13.61 -4.18
C ARG A 303 19.32 -12.65 -5.35
N GLY A 304 18.95 -13.18 -6.53
CA GLY A 304 18.77 -12.37 -7.73
C GLY A 304 17.66 -11.32 -7.60
N ILE A 305 16.56 -11.63 -6.88
CA ILE A 305 15.49 -10.65 -6.62
C ILE A 305 15.90 -9.68 -5.51
N ALA A 306 16.50 -10.17 -4.42
CA ALA A 306 16.90 -9.32 -3.30
C ALA A 306 17.95 -8.26 -3.70
N SER A 307 18.89 -8.61 -4.58
CA SER A 307 19.95 -7.71 -5.06
C SER A 307 19.62 -6.92 -6.33
N ALA A 308 18.42 -7.10 -6.91
CA ALA A 308 18.02 -6.43 -8.15
C ALA A 308 17.85 -4.90 -8.02
N GLY A 309 17.87 -4.35 -6.80
CA GLY A 309 17.63 -2.93 -6.52
C GLY A 309 16.21 -2.45 -6.85
N ARG A 310 15.29 -3.37 -7.19
CA ARG A 310 13.88 -3.08 -7.46
C ARG A 310 13.04 -3.39 -6.21
N PRO A 311 12.05 -2.55 -5.86
CA PRO A 311 11.13 -2.88 -4.78
C PRO A 311 10.40 -4.20 -5.04
N PHE A 312 10.38 -5.07 -4.04
CA PHE A 312 9.68 -6.35 -4.08
C PHE A 312 8.95 -6.61 -2.77
N HIS A 313 8.04 -7.59 -2.79
CA HIS A 313 7.44 -8.17 -1.60
C HIS A 313 7.58 -9.69 -1.64
N THR A 314 7.91 -10.28 -0.51
CA THR A 314 7.89 -11.73 -0.33
C THR A 314 6.46 -12.20 -0.08
N ILE A 315 6.07 -13.26 -0.77
CA ILE A 315 4.74 -13.85 -0.66
C ILE A 315 4.89 -15.33 -0.33
N GLY A 316 4.49 -15.68 0.89
CA GLY A 316 4.28 -17.06 1.30
C GLY A 316 2.81 -17.45 1.20
N ARG A 317 2.42 -18.48 1.95
CA ARG A 317 1.00 -18.88 2.10
C ARG A 317 0.40 -18.21 3.33
N GLY A 318 -0.89 -17.89 3.29
CA GLY A 318 -1.63 -17.36 4.44
C GLY A 318 -2.78 -16.42 4.05
N TYR A 319 -3.39 -15.80 5.07
CA TYR A 319 -4.60 -14.95 4.93
C TYR A 319 -4.40 -13.71 4.05
N PHE A 320 -3.17 -13.20 3.95
CA PHE A 320 -2.86 -11.98 3.21
C PHE A 320 -3.38 -12.06 1.76
N LEU A 321 -3.26 -13.24 1.14
CA LEU A 321 -3.67 -13.51 -0.23
C LEU A 321 -5.18 -13.45 -0.47
N TRP A 322 -6.00 -13.47 0.59
CA TRP A 322 -7.45 -13.54 0.48
C TRP A 322 -8.12 -12.17 0.61
N PHE A 323 -7.47 -11.23 1.30
CA PHE A 323 -8.09 -9.97 1.71
C PHE A 323 -7.41 -8.72 1.15
N ASN A 324 -6.23 -8.86 0.54
CA ASN A 324 -5.46 -7.74 0.00
C ASN A 324 -5.42 -7.76 -1.53
N ASP A 325 -5.31 -6.56 -2.11
CA ASP A 325 -5.15 -6.37 -3.54
C ASP A 325 -3.76 -6.83 -4.03
N GLN A 326 -3.64 -7.11 -5.33
CA GLN A 326 -2.33 -7.37 -5.93
C GLN A 326 -1.43 -6.15 -5.78
N LEU A 327 -0.22 -6.39 -5.29
CA LEU A 327 0.80 -5.35 -5.15
C LEU A 327 1.39 -4.99 -6.51
N SER A 328 1.69 -3.70 -6.70
CA SER A 328 2.29 -3.14 -7.92
C SER A 328 3.81 -3.32 -8.00
N THR A 329 4.44 -3.86 -6.97
CA THR A 329 5.86 -4.21 -6.91
C THR A 329 6.10 -5.65 -7.33
N ASP A 330 7.35 -6.01 -7.60
CA ASP A 330 7.72 -7.41 -7.80
C ASP A 330 7.31 -8.27 -6.59
N GLN A 331 7.01 -9.54 -6.86
CA GLN A 331 6.55 -10.53 -5.90
C GLN A 331 7.48 -11.73 -5.95
N LEU A 332 8.13 -12.04 -4.83
CA LEU A 332 8.93 -13.25 -4.66
C LEU A 332 8.09 -14.30 -3.95
N VAL A 333 7.60 -15.29 -4.69
CA VAL A 333 6.72 -16.35 -4.20
C VAL A 333 7.56 -17.46 -3.57
N MET A 334 7.46 -17.59 -2.26
CA MET A 334 8.28 -18.50 -1.45
C MET A 334 7.63 -19.87 -1.22
N GLU A 335 6.44 -20.15 -1.79
CA GLU A 335 5.66 -21.37 -1.52
C GLU A 335 6.44 -22.67 -1.79
N HIS A 336 7.33 -22.68 -2.79
CA HIS A 336 8.13 -23.86 -3.15
C HIS A 336 9.47 -23.94 -2.42
N TYR A 337 9.94 -22.85 -1.81
CA TYR A 337 11.12 -22.85 -0.96
C TYR A 337 10.76 -23.39 0.44
N ALA A 338 10.37 -24.67 0.48
CA ALA A 338 9.81 -25.35 1.65
C ALA A 338 10.58 -26.64 1.97
N GLY A 339 10.46 -27.12 3.21
CA GLY A 339 11.10 -28.34 3.71
C GLY A 339 11.67 -28.17 5.12
N VAL A 340 11.78 -29.29 5.84
CA VAL A 340 12.49 -29.35 7.13
C VAL A 340 13.99 -29.36 6.86
N VAL A 341 14.72 -28.48 7.56
CA VAL A 341 16.19 -28.40 7.50
C VAL A 341 16.80 -29.34 8.54
N GLY A 342 16.28 -29.32 9.77
CA GLY A 342 16.74 -30.19 10.85
C GLY A 342 15.94 -30.00 12.14
N LEU A 343 16.07 -30.97 13.06
CA LEU A 343 15.53 -30.90 14.42
C LEU A 343 16.65 -31.27 15.39
N GLU A 344 17.07 -30.33 16.23
CA GLU A 344 18.11 -30.52 17.24
C GLU A 344 17.51 -30.29 18.63
N GLY A 345 17.40 -31.36 19.43
CA GLY A 345 16.67 -31.30 20.70
C GLY A 345 15.21 -30.91 20.47
N THR A 346 14.83 -29.70 20.91
CA THR A 346 13.49 -29.13 20.73
C THR A 346 13.47 -27.96 19.73
N GLU A 347 14.56 -27.69 19.02
CA GLU A 347 14.64 -26.62 18.02
C GLU A 347 14.47 -27.19 16.60
N LEU A 348 13.38 -26.80 15.94
CA LEU A 348 13.06 -27.21 14.57
C LEU A 348 13.41 -26.09 13.59
N SER A 349 14.36 -26.34 12.69
CA SER A 349 14.69 -25.45 11.58
C SER A 349 13.96 -25.89 10.31
N VAL A 350 13.29 -24.95 9.65
CA VAL A 350 12.58 -25.17 8.38
C VAL A 350 12.85 -24.05 7.39
N ARG A 351 12.73 -24.35 6.10
CA ARG A 351 12.71 -23.32 5.05
C ARG A 351 11.45 -22.46 5.18
N SER A 352 11.55 -21.19 4.83
CA SER A 352 10.52 -20.18 5.11
C SER A 352 9.19 -20.41 4.38
N GLY A 353 9.18 -21.13 3.26
CA GLY A 353 7.96 -21.55 2.56
C GLY A 353 7.18 -22.67 3.25
N THR A 354 7.79 -23.37 4.20
CA THR A 354 7.16 -24.51 4.92
C THR A 354 5.94 -24.05 5.69
N THR A 355 4.80 -24.70 5.51
CA THR A 355 3.58 -24.34 6.25
C THR A 355 3.59 -24.83 7.69
N LEU A 356 2.88 -24.13 8.58
CA LEU A 356 2.65 -24.59 9.95
C LEU A 356 1.99 -25.99 9.98
N ARG A 357 1.13 -26.31 9.01
CA ARG A 357 0.56 -27.67 8.84
C ARG A 357 1.67 -28.71 8.64
N ALA A 358 2.57 -28.47 7.69
CA ALA A 358 3.69 -29.38 7.43
C ALA A 358 4.64 -29.50 8.63
N ILE A 359 4.86 -28.40 9.37
CA ILE A 359 5.60 -28.42 10.64
C ILE A 359 4.92 -29.33 11.66
N LEU A 360 3.61 -29.16 11.88
CA LEU A 360 2.85 -29.96 12.83
C LEU A 360 2.81 -31.45 12.43
N ASP A 361 2.65 -31.76 11.14
CA ASP A 361 2.73 -33.14 10.63
C ASP A 361 4.10 -33.78 10.91
N TYR A 362 5.18 -33.00 10.87
CA TYR A 362 6.53 -33.48 11.17
C TYR A 362 6.77 -33.68 12.68
N LEU A 363 6.21 -32.82 13.52
CA LEU A 363 6.40 -32.83 14.97
C LEU A 363 5.51 -33.84 15.70
N GLN A 364 4.29 -34.06 15.22
CA GLN A 364 3.31 -34.97 15.85
C GLN A 364 3.85 -36.38 16.15
N PRO A 365 4.49 -37.11 15.20
CA PRO A 365 5.00 -38.45 15.49
C PRO A 365 6.18 -38.45 16.48
N LYS A 366 6.75 -37.28 16.79
CA LYS A 366 7.84 -37.09 17.77
C LYS A 366 7.32 -36.64 19.13
N GLY A 367 6.01 -36.55 19.31
CA GLY A 367 5.40 -36.06 20.55
C GLY A 367 5.68 -34.59 20.84
N LEU A 368 5.93 -33.79 19.80
CA LEU A 368 6.22 -32.35 19.91
C LEU A 368 5.13 -31.52 19.22
N THR A 369 5.03 -30.26 19.63
CA THR A 369 4.16 -29.23 19.05
C THR A 369 4.77 -27.83 19.23
N LEU A 370 4.10 -26.79 18.72
CA LEU A 370 4.37 -25.40 19.06
C LEU A 370 3.51 -24.98 20.25
N ALA A 371 4.03 -24.12 21.13
CA ALA A 371 3.39 -23.75 22.39
C ALA A 371 2.12 -22.88 22.22
N THR A 372 1.99 -22.20 21.09
CA THR A 372 0.79 -21.46 20.69
C THR A 372 0.51 -21.73 19.21
N LEU A 373 -0.76 -21.72 18.81
CA LEU A 373 -1.18 -22.02 17.43
C LEU A 373 -2.32 -21.11 16.96
N PRO A 374 -2.29 -20.65 15.70
CA PRO A 374 -3.45 -20.03 15.07
C PRO A 374 -4.50 -21.11 14.73
N GLU A 375 -5.74 -20.67 14.51
CA GLU A 375 -6.83 -21.58 14.12
C GLU A 375 -6.63 -22.24 12.74
N PHE A 376 -5.98 -21.53 11.83
CA PHE A 376 -5.66 -21.99 10.49
C PHE A 376 -4.15 -21.97 10.28
N VAL A 377 -3.63 -23.11 9.83
CA VAL A 377 -2.20 -23.46 9.84
C VAL A 377 -1.61 -23.61 8.43
N ASP A 378 -2.35 -23.27 7.40
CA ASP A 378 -1.80 -23.15 6.04
C ASP A 378 -1.18 -21.76 5.82
N ILE A 379 -0.27 -21.43 6.73
CA ILE A 379 0.53 -20.21 6.81
C ILE A 379 2.00 -20.62 6.73
N SER A 380 2.80 -19.95 5.91
CA SER A 380 4.23 -20.24 5.78
C SER A 380 5.05 -19.76 6.98
N ALA A 381 6.09 -20.51 7.35
CA ALA A 381 7.00 -20.23 8.46
C ALA A 381 7.59 -18.81 8.41
N GLY A 382 8.03 -18.34 7.24
CA GLY A 382 8.57 -16.99 7.06
C GLY A 382 7.57 -15.88 7.38
N ALA A 383 6.27 -16.13 7.21
CA ALA A 383 5.25 -15.15 7.56
C ALA A 383 5.15 -14.95 9.08
N CYS A 384 5.50 -15.96 9.88
CA CYS A 384 5.50 -15.87 11.35
C CYS A 384 6.58 -14.93 11.90
N PHE A 385 7.61 -14.61 11.09
CA PHE A 385 8.61 -13.61 11.46
C PHE A 385 8.07 -12.18 11.30
N PHE A 386 7.40 -11.90 10.19
CA PHE A 386 6.95 -10.54 9.83
C PHE A 386 5.56 -10.18 10.33
N ALA A 387 4.67 -11.16 10.47
CA ALA A 387 3.32 -10.97 10.98
C ALA A 387 3.19 -11.64 12.34
N GLU A 388 2.40 -11.04 13.22
CA GLU A 388 2.04 -11.62 14.51
C GLU A 388 1.06 -12.78 14.29
N VAL A 389 1.52 -13.92 13.77
CA VAL A 389 0.66 -15.09 13.56
C VAL A 389 0.35 -15.70 14.92
N HIS A 390 -0.90 -15.61 15.38
CA HIS A 390 -1.25 -15.99 16.75
C HIS A 390 -2.59 -16.74 16.85
N GLY A 391 -2.75 -17.43 17.98
CA GLY A 391 -4.04 -17.85 18.53
C GLY A 391 -4.46 -16.93 19.67
N SER A 392 -4.92 -17.52 20.77
CA SER A 392 -4.93 -16.85 22.08
C SER A 392 -4.02 -17.62 23.02
N SER A 393 -3.31 -16.93 23.90
CA SER A 393 -2.39 -17.53 24.87
C SER A 393 -2.22 -16.61 26.09
N SER A 394 -2.04 -17.20 27.26
CA SER A 394 -1.63 -16.46 28.47
C SER A 394 -0.12 -16.32 28.61
N GLU A 395 0.67 -16.95 27.72
CA GLU A 395 2.13 -17.10 27.84
C GLU A 395 2.92 -16.57 26.65
N TYR A 396 2.28 -16.47 25.47
CA TYR A 396 2.92 -15.95 24.26
C TYR A 396 2.06 -14.86 23.60
N ILE A 397 2.72 -13.89 22.96
CA ILE A 397 2.07 -12.88 22.12
C ILE A 397 1.73 -13.48 20.75
N SER A 398 2.69 -14.16 20.11
CA SER A 398 2.48 -14.83 18.82
C SER A 398 3.51 -15.94 18.57
N LEU A 399 3.41 -16.61 17.43
CA LEU A 399 4.42 -17.59 16.98
C LEU A 399 5.81 -16.99 16.81
N TYR A 400 5.91 -15.66 16.62
CA TYR A 400 7.19 -14.95 16.60
C TYR A 400 8.02 -15.23 17.86
N ASP A 401 7.36 -15.33 19.02
CA ASP A 401 8.05 -15.51 20.30
C ASP A 401 8.69 -16.92 20.43
N LEU A 402 8.28 -17.86 19.58
CA LEU A 402 8.87 -19.19 19.51
C LEU A 402 10.10 -19.25 18.61
N ILE A 403 10.37 -18.23 17.81
CA ILE A 403 11.51 -18.22 16.88
C ILE A 403 12.80 -17.94 17.66
N SER A 404 13.78 -18.84 17.55
CA SER A 404 15.09 -18.69 18.22
C SER A 404 16.22 -18.29 17.26
N ALA A 405 16.07 -18.58 15.97
CA ALA A 405 17.00 -18.15 14.92
C ALA A 405 16.31 -18.01 13.56
N ILE A 406 16.95 -17.24 12.67
CA ILE A 406 16.58 -17.10 11.27
C ILE A 406 17.83 -17.16 10.38
N ARG A 407 17.63 -17.54 9.12
CA ARG A 407 18.49 -17.12 8.01
C ARG A 407 17.73 -16.17 7.10
N TYR A 408 18.40 -15.15 6.60
CA TYR A 408 17.82 -14.24 5.63
C TYR A 408 18.84 -13.80 4.60
N VAL A 409 18.36 -13.43 3.42
CA VAL A 409 19.14 -12.76 2.39
C VAL A 409 18.91 -11.26 2.49
N ASP A 410 19.98 -10.47 2.53
CA ASP A 410 19.91 -9.02 2.58
C ASP A 410 19.81 -8.36 1.19
N ARG A 411 19.80 -7.02 1.16
CA ARG A 411 19.73 -6.23 -0.08
C ARG A 411 20.93 -6.41 -1.02
N HIS A 412 22.04 -6.95 -0.52
CA HIS A 412 23.25 -7.22 -1.30
C HIS A 412 23.23 -8.65 -1.89
N GLY A 413 22.28 -9.48 -1.46
CA GLY A 413 22.19 -10.88 -1.85
C GLY A 413 23.01 -11.80 -0.94
N ASP A 414 23.55 -11.28 0.16
CA ASP A 414 24.31 -12.06 1.13
C ASP A 414 23.37 -12.77 2.09
N GLU A 415 23.67 -14.04 2.38
CA GLU A 415 22.90 -14.82 3.35
C GLU A 415 23.50 -14.68 4.75
N VAL A 416 22.67 -14.26 5.69
CA VAL A 416 23.04 -13.95 7.07
C VAL A 416 22.29 -14.88 8.02
N PHE A 417 23.03 -15.49 8.96
CA PHE A 417 22.45 -16.20 10.09
C PHE A 417 22.32 -15.26 11.29
N SER A 418 21.17 -15.27 11.95
CA SER A 418 20.91 -14.43 13.12
C SER A 418 20.18 -15.25 14.19
N ARG A 419 20.74 -15.29 15.39
CA ARG A 419 20.01 -15.74 16.59
C ARG A 419 19.15 -14.58 17.11
N ARG A 420 18.12 -14.92 17.89
CA ARG A 420 17.19 -13.93 18.43
C ARG A 420 17.92 -12.83 19.21
N ASP A 421 17.75 -11.62 18.69
CA ASP A 421 18.10 -10.34 19.30
C ASP A 421 16.94 -9.42 18.96
N ASP A 422 16.12 -9.08 19.96
CA ASP A 422 14.87 -8.38 19.72
C ASP A 422 15.09 -6.99 19.10
N ALA A 423 16.17 -6.28 19.46
CA ALA A 423 16.46 -4.97 18.90
C ALA A 423 16.91 -5.07 17.43
N ALA A 424 17.71 -6.07 17.10
CA ALA A 424 18.09 -6.34 15.72
C ALA A 424 16.90 -6.82 14.89
N TRP A 425 16.09 -7.74 15.42
CA TRP A 425 14.96 -8.31 14.69
C TRP A 425 13.82 -7.31 14.50
N ASP A 426 13.57 -6.40 15.46
CA ASP A 426 12.59 -5.32 15.26
C ASP A 426 12.99 -4.40 14.09
N ARG A 427 14.30 -4.12 13.91
CA ARG A 427 14.81 -3.42 12.73
C ARG A 427 14.60 -4.23 11.44
N LEU A 428 14.87 -5.54 11.47
CA LEU A 428 14.67 -6.41 10.32
C LEU A 428 13.18 -6.54 9.93
N ARG A 429 12.26 -6.56 10.90
CA ARG A 429 10.81 -6.64 10.66
C ARG A 429 10.26 -5.36 10.04
N ALA A 430 10.88 -4.22 10.36
CA ALA A 430 10.61 -2.92 9.73
C ALA A 430 11.25 -2.77 8.34
N ASP A 431 12.28 -3.56 8.02
CA ASP A 431 12.96 -3.53 6.72
C ASP A 431 12.20 -4.41 5.69
N SER A 432 11.81 -3.80 4.57
CA SER A 432 11.14 -4.49 3.46
C SER A 432 12.11 -5.10 2.44
N SER A 433 13.42 -4.96 2.63
CA SER A 433 14.45 -5.37 1.65
C SER A 433 15.09 -6.73 1.94
N ILE A 434 14.74 -7.38 3.05
CA ILE A 434 15.26 -8.71 3.39
C ILE A 434 14.32 -9.84 2.97
N VAL A 435 14.88 -11.02 2.73
CA VAL A 435 14.10 -12.25 2.48
C VAL A 435 14.50 -13.31 3.50
N VAL A 436 13.60 -13.63 4.45
CA VAL A 436 13.81 -14.76 5.37
C VAL A 436 13.76 -16.08 4.60
N THR A 437 14.83 -16.86 4.66
CA THR A 437 15.00 -18.15 3.95
C THR A 437 14.78 -19.34 4.86
N GLU A 438 15.17 -19.23 6.14
CA GLU A 438 14.98 -20.28 7.15
C GLU A 438 14.50 -19.68 8.47
N VAL A 439 13.69 -20.45 9.20
CA VAL A 439 13.17 -20.10 10.53
C VAL A 439 13.35 -21.30 11.46
N THR A 440 13.91 -21.04 12.64
CA THR A 440 14.07 -22.04 13.70
C THR A 440 13.08 -21.77 14.82
N PHE A 441 12.19 -22.72 15.09
CA PHE A 441 11.17 -22.65 16.15
C PHE A 441 11.56 -23.52 17.35
N ARG A 442 11.36 -22.98 18.55
CA ARG A 442 11.30 -23.77 19.79
C ARG A 442 10.00 -24.55 19.85
N CYS A 443 10.12 -25.85 20.02
CA CYS A 443 9.01 -26.79 20.17
C CYS A 443 8.86 -27.21 21.64
N VAL A 444 7.67 -27.66 22.00
CA VAL A 444 7.34 -28.17 23.34
C VAL A 444 6.75 -29.58 23.22
N PRO A 445 6.78 -30.40 24.29
CA PRO A 445 6.03 -31.65 24.32
C PRO A 445 4.55 -31.43 23.99
N ASP A 446 3.98 -32.29 23.15
CA ASP A 446 2.55 -32.24 22.87
C ASP A 446 1.75 -32.67 24.11
N GLN A 447 0.56 -32.09 24.25
CA GLN A 447 -0.35 -32.35 25.35
C GLN A 447 -1.78 -32.48 24.85
N ARG A 448 -2.63 -33.07 25.69
CA ARG A 448 -4.07 -33.11 25.40
C ARG A 448 -4.74 -31.88 25.98
N LEU A 449 -5.60 -31.26 25.17
CA LEU A 449 -6.38 -30.10 25.54
C LEU A 449 -7.89 -30.41 25.50
N ALA A 450 -8.65 -29.74 26.35
CA ALA A 450 -10.09 -29.72 26.37
C ALA A 450 -10.60 -28.30 26.10
N ASN A 451 -11.51 -28.15 25.14
CA ASN A 451 -12.15 -26.91 24.77
C ASN A 451 -13.63 -26.94 25.19
N VAL A 452 -13.99 -26.03 26.08
CA VAL A 452 -15.35 -25.80 26.56
C VAL A 452 -15.91 -24.59 25.81
N ILE A 453 -17.11 -24.74 25.23
CA ILE A 453 -17.76 -23.70 24.43
C ILE A 453 -19.02 -23.25 25.14
N GLU A 454 -19.09 -21.97 25.47
CA GLU A 454 -20.17 -21.39 26.29
C GLU A 454 -20.77 -20.16 25.63
N TRP A 455 -22.04 -19.91 25.90
CA TRP A 455 -22.75 -18.70 25.49
C TRP A 455 -23.08 -17.88 26.74
N HIS A 456 -22.76 -16.59 26.69
CA HIS A 456 -23.03 -15.66 27.77
C HIS A 456 -23.69 -14.37 27.24
N PRO A 457 -24.39 -13.62 28.10
CA PRO A 457 -24.74 -12.24 27.80
C PRO A 457 -23.48 -11.41 27.48
N ASP A 458 -23.59 -10.42 26.61
CA ASP A 458 -22.43 -9.62 26.23
C ASP A 458 -21.84 -8.76 27.36
N SER A 459 -22.53 -8.61 28.49
CA SER A 459 -22.01 -8.00 29.72
C SER A 459 -20.80 -8.75 30.28
N HIS A 460 -20.64 -10.04 29.97
CA HIS A 460 -19.48 -10.84 30.37
C HIS A 460 -18.21 -10.52 29.58
N LEU A 461 -18.27 -9.67 28.55
CA LEU A 461 -17.09 -9.33 27.74
C LEU A 461 -16.03 -8.60 28.59
N ARG A 462 -16.47 -7.69 29.47
CA ARG A 462 -15.59 -6.85 30.28
C ARG A 462 -14.69 -7.68 31.23
N PRO A 463 -15.20 -8.65 32.02
CA PRO A 463 -14.36 -9.53 32.81
C PRO A 463 -13.24 -10.25 32.03
N TYR A 464 -13.49 -10.65 30.78
CA TYR A 464 -12.45 -11.26 29.95
C TYR A 464 -11.40 -10.24 29.52
N ILE A 465 -11.81 -9.04 29.10
CA ILE A 465 -10.90 -7.95 28.74
C ILE A 465 -10.00 -7.56 29.91
N GLU A 466 -10.56 -7.55 31.14
CA GLU A 466 -9.85 -7.19 32.37
C GLU A 466 -8.96 -8.32 32.93
N GLY A 467 -8.70 -9.37 32.14
CA GLY A 467 -7.73 -10.41 32.47
C GLY A 467 -8.32 -11.75 32.87
N GLY A 468 -9.65 -11.93 32.89
CA GLY A 468 -10.29 -13.20 33.19
C GLY A 468 -9.87 -14.34 32.25
N TYR A 469 -9.39 -14.01 31.04
CA TYR A 469 -8.85 -14.98 30.08
C TYR A 469 -7.65 -15.77 30.60
N ARG A 470 -6.90 -15.21 31.57
CA ARG A 470 -5.65 -15.78 32.13
C ARG A 470 -5.90 -17.03 32.97
N ALA A 471 -7.15 -17.29 33.37
CA ALA A 471 -7.52 -18.51 34.07
C ALA A 471 -7.49 -19.75 33.16
N ASN A 472 -7.37 -19.56 31.84
CA ASN A 472 -7.32 -20.64 30.86
C ASN A 472 -6.02 -20.63 30.07
N PHE A 473 -5.60 -21.81 29.61
CA PHE A 473 -4.47 -21.94 28.68
C PHE A 473 -4.69 -21.13 27.38
N SER A 474 -5.93 -21.09 26.88
CA SER A 474 -6.33 -20.23 25.77
C SER A 474 -7.80 -19.84 25.89
N THR A 475 -8.12 -18.56 25.64
CA THR A 475 -9.49 -18.05 25.65
C THR A 475 -9.78 -17.28 24.36
N THR A 476 -10.80 -17.67 23.61
CA THR A 476 -11.26 -16.90 22.44
C THR A 476 -12.70 -16.49 22.63
N VAL A 477 -13.01 -15.23 22.36
CA VAL A 477 -14.36 -14.69 22.46
C VAL A 477 -14.85 -14.31 21.07
N HIS A 478 -16.10 -14.63 20.77
CA HIS A 478 -16.80 -14.14 19.60
C HIS A 478 -18.02 -13.33 20.06
N TRP A 479 -17.94 -12.02 19.92
CA TRP A 479 -18.96 -11.08 20.38
C TRP A 479 -19.94 -10.76 19.26
N TYR A 480 -21.24 -10.86 19.52
CA TYR A 480 -22.32 -10.48 18.59
C TYR A 480 -23.05 -9.26 19.15
N PRO A 481 -22.63 -8.03 18.80
CA PRO A 481 -23.12 -6.85 19.51
C PRO A 481 -24.63 -6.61 19.35
N ARG A 482 -25.17 -6.87 18.15
CA ARG A 482 -26.64 -6.77 17.91
C ARG A 482 -27.45 -7.85 18.64
N GLY A 483 -26.86 -9.02 18.86
CA GLY A 483 -27.50 -10.12 19.59
C GLY A 483 -27.38 -10.00 21.12
N ARG A 484 -26.57 -9.03 21.62
CA ARG A 484 -26.23 -8.86 23.04
C ARG A 484 -25.73 -10.14 23.70
N GLU A 485 -24.98 -10.92 22.94
CA GLU A 485 -24.43 -12.19 23.37
C GLU A 485 -22.98 -12.33 22.91
N LEU A 486 -22.25 -13.17 23.63
CA LEU A 486 -20.92 -13.59 23.27
C LEU A 486 -20.80 -15.11 23.43
N MET A 487 -19.96 -15.70 22.60
CA MET A 487 -19.62 -17.11 22.67
C MET A 487 -18.13 -17.22 23.02
N VAL A 488 -17.81 -18.03 24.02
CA VAL A 488 -16.46 -18.17 24.56
C VAL A 488 -15.97 -19.58 24.33
N TYR A 489 -14.69 -19.69 23.97
CA TYR A 489 -13.94 -20.92 23.93
C TYR A 489 -12.89 -20.87 25.03
N ASN A 490 -13.05 -21.69 26.06
CA ASN A 490 -12.09 -21.85 27.14
C ASN A 490 -11.36 -23.18 26.93
N VAL A 491 -10.05 -23.10 26.65
CA VAL A 491 -9.20 -24.26 26.41
C VAL A 491 -8.24 -24.45 27.56
N ASN A 492 -8.15 -25.67 28.08
CA ASN A 492 -7.25 -26.05 29.17
C ASN A 492 -6.66 -27.45 28.95
N PRO A 493 -5.50 -27.77 29.56
CA PRO A 493 -5.00 -29.15 29.63
C PRO A 493 -6.07 -30.10 30.19
N VAL A 494 -6.12 -31.31 29.64
CA VAL A 494 -7.09 -32.32 30.06
C VAL A 494 -6.71 -32.83 31.44
N GLY A 495 -7.59 -32.65 32.42
CA GLY A 495 -7.53 -33.36 33.71
C GLY A 495 -7.99 -34.82 33.59
N GLU A 496 -8.85 -35.29 34.49
CA GLU A 496 -9.41 -36.63 34.39
C GLU A 496 -10.35 -36.79 33.17
N HIS A 497 -10.39 -38.00 32.63
CA HIS A 497 -11.28 -38.34 31.52
C HIS A 497 -12.74 -38.22 31.95
N HIS A 498 -13.56 -37.57 31.13
CA HIS A 498 -14.98 -37.40 31.43
C HIS A 498 -15.84 -38.17 30.42
N PRO A 499 -16.86 -38.95 30.84
CA PRO A 499 -17.66 -39.78 29.95
C PRO A 499 -18.44 -39.00 28.88
N LYS A 500 -18.62 -37.69 29.08
CA LYS A 500 -19.19 -36.74 28.12
C LYS A 500 -18.15 -35.99 27.26
N ASP A 501 -16.92 -36.46 27.18
CA ASP A 501 -15.92 -35.95 26.24
C ASP A 501 -16.34 -36.26 24.80
N ARG A 502 -15.99 -35.36 23.88
CA ARG A 502 -16.21 -35.50 22.43
C ARG A 502 -14.88 -35.32 21.71
N GLY A 503 -14.61 -36.17 20.71
CA GLY A 503 -13.43 -36.01 19.85
C GLY A 503 -13.44 -34.68 19.07
N PRO A 504 -12.28 -34.26 18.54
CA PRO A 504 -12.10 -32.96 17.92
C PRO A 504 -12.93 -32.80 16.63
N PHE A 505 -13.44 -31.60 16.41
CA PHE A 505 -14.05 -31.18 15.16
C PHE A 505 -13.85 -29.68 14.97
N ALA A 506 -13.86 -29.21 13.71
CA ALA A 506 -13.72 -27.78 13.42
C ALA A 506 -14.99 -26.99 13.76
N PRO A 507 -14.95 -26.04 14.71
CA PRO A 507 -16.07 -25.16 15.00
C PRO A 507 -16.19 -24.10 13.88
N MET A 508 -17.41 -23.79 13.42
CA MET A 508 -17.63 -22.75 12.40
C MET A 508 -17.61 -21.33 13.00
N ARG A 509 -16.45 -20.91 13.51
CA ARG A 509 -16.20 -19.56 14.03
C ARG A 509 -16.44 -18.49 12.94
N GLY A 510 -17.00 -17.35 13.31
CA GLY A 510 -17.31 -16.25 12.38
C GLY A 510 -18.61 -16.37 11.58
N SER A 511 -19.35 -17.49 11.70
CA SER A 511 -20.70 -17.59 11.13
C SER A 511 -21.75 -16.90 12.03
N PRO A 512 -22.90 -16.46 11.50
CA PRO A 512 -23.95 -15.82 12.30
C PRO A 512 -24.39 -16.66 13.51
N ALA A 513 -24.67 -16.00 14.65
CA ALA A 513 -24.96 -16.67 15.91
C ALA A 513 -26.03 -17.80 15.85
N PRO A 514 -27.19 -17.64 15.16
CA PRO A 514 -28.18 -18.71 15.07
C PRO A 514 -27.64 -19.97 14.39
N ILE A 515 -26.81 -19.80 13.35
CA ILE A 515 -26.18 -20.89 12.62
C ILE A 515 -25.17 -21.61 13.51
N GLN A 516 -24.37 -20.87 14.28
CA GLN A 516 -23.42 -21.48 15.21
C GLN A 516 -24.10 -22.28 16.31
N LYS A 517 -25.16 -21.75 16.93
CA LYS A 517 -25.92 -22.46 17.97
C LYS A 517 -26.47 -23.80 17.45
N LEU A 518 -27.06 -23.78 16.25
CA LEU A 518 -27.58 -24.99 15.60
C LEU A 518 -26.46 -26.01 15.31
N LEU A 519 -25.35 -25.57 14.72
CA LEU A 519 -24.24 -26.46 14.39
C LEU A 519 -23.57 -27.06 15.63
N LEU A 520 -23.38 -26.24 16.68
CA LEU A 520 -22.83 -26.70 17.94
C LEU A 520 -23.75 -27.68 18.63
N SER A 521 -25.06 -27.43 18.68
CA SER A 521 -26.01 -28.37 19.29
C SER A 521 -26.02 -29.72 18.56
N LEU A 522 -26.01 -29.70 17.22
CA LEU A 522 -25.97 -30.92 16.40
C LEU A 522 -24.66 -31.70 16.52
N ARG A 523 -23.52 -31.01 16.70
CA ARG A 523 -22.18 -31.65 16.77
C ARG A 523 -21.77 -32.07 18.18
N LEU A 524 -22.13 -31.28 19.20
CA LEU A 524 -21.88 -31.60 20.60
C LEU A 524 -22.88 -32.63 21.13
N ARG A 525 -24.15 -32.65 20.68
CA ARG A 525 -25.16 -33.64 21.11
C ARG A 525 -25.24 -33.82 22.64
N GLY A 526 -25.20 -32.71 23.40
CA GLY A 526 -25.23 -32.73 24.88
C GLY A 526 -23.91 -33.11 25.58
N ARG A 527 -22.81 -33.22 24.83
CA ARG A 527 -21.44 -33.38 25.35
C ARG A 527 -20.91 -32.07 25.91
N LEU A 528 -20.01 -32.15 26.89
CA LEU A 528 -19.55 -31.00 27.68
C LEU A 528 -18.36 -30.26 27.04
N ARG A 529 -17.39 -31.01 26.50
CA ARG A 529 -16.12 -30.45 26.02
C ARG A 529 -15.53 -31.25 24.85
N ILE A 530 -14.80 -30.55 23.99
CA ILE A 530 -14.08 -31.11 22.84
C ILE A 530 -12.66 -31.41 23.27
N VAL A 531 -12.19 -32.65 23.09
CA VAL A 531 -10.88 -33.09 23.59
C VAL A 531 -10.02 -33.69 22.48
N GLY A 532 -8.76 -33.28 22.39
CA GLY A 532 -7.81 -33.75 21.38
C GLY A 532 -6.37 -33.40 21.73
N THR A 533 -5.43 -33.65 20.82
CA THR A 533 -4.07 -33.11 20.91
C THR A 533 -4.07 -31.58 20.73
N THR A 534 -2.96 -30.92 21.03
CA THR A 534 -2.83 -29.45 20.93
C THR A 534 -3.30 -28.94 19.57
N GLU A 535 -2.80 -29.54 18.48
CA GLU A 535 -3.18 -29.14 17.13
C GLU A 535 -4.65 -29.39 16.78
N GLN A 536 -5.24 -30.48 17.27
CA GLN A 536 -6.62 -30.84 16.97
C GLN A 536 -7.63 -29.88 17.62
N VAL A 537 -7.23 -29.25 18.73
CA VAL A 537 -8.07 -28.36 19.51
C VAL A 537 -7.84 -26.89 19.13
N LEU A 538 -6.58 -26.47 19.00
CA LEU A 538 -6.23 -25.06 18.71
C LEU A 538 -6.24 -24.74 17.21
N ALA A 539 -5.85 -25.69 16.36
CA ALA A 539 -5.70 -25.52 14.92
C ALA A 539 -6.61 -26.46 14.10
N PRO A 540 -7.94 -26.43 14.34
CA PRO A 540 -8.83 -27.44 13.77
C PRO A 540 -9.02 -27.28 12.25
N TRP A 541 -8.64 -26.13 11.66
CA TRP A 541 -8.76 -25.87 10.23
C TRP A 541 -7.49 -26.27 9.49
N LYS A 542 -7.50 -27.50 8.95
CA LYS A 542 -6.42 -28.06 8.12
C LYS A 542 -6.39 -27.49 6.69
N GLY A 543 -7.44 -26.76 6.29
CA GLY A 543 -7.60 -26.12 4.98
C GLY A 543 -9.06 -25.71 4.76
N VAL A 544 -9.33 -24.93 3.71
CA VAL A 544 -10.70 -24.57 3.32
C VAL A 544 -11.25 -25.68 2.40
N PRO A 545 -12.40 -26.31 2.72
CA PRO A 545 -13.04 -27.22 1.79
C PRO A 545 -13.35 -26.45 0.50
N ALA A 546 -12.86 -26.95 -0.63
CA ALA A 546 -12.92 -26.35 -1.97
C ALA A 546 -11.83 -25.32 -2.34
N LYS A 547 -10.62 -25.39 -1.76
CA LYS A 547 -9.43 -24.60 -2.16
C LYS A 547 -9.20 -24.52 -3.68
N HIS A 548 -9.45 -25.59 -4.44
CA HIS A 548 -9.30 -25.61 -5.91
C HIS A 548 -10.50 -25.06 -6.68
N LEU A 549 -11.73 -25.30 -6.22
CA LEU A 549 -12.96 -24.84 -6.89
C LEU A 549 -13.25 -23.36 -6.59
N VAL A 550 -12.96 -22.94 -5.36
CA VAL A 550 -13.20 -21.62 -4.80
C VAL A 550 -12.00 -20.72 -5.06
N GLY A 551 -10.77 -21.24 -5.09
CA GLY A 551 -9.55 -20.44 -5.23
C GLY A 551 -9.51 -19.56 -6.49
N ASN A 552 -9.90 -20.08 -7.65
CA ASN A 552 -9.92 -19.29 -8.89
C ASN A 552 -11.14 -18.35 -8.98
N LEU A 553 -12.30 -18.76 -8.46
CA LEU A 553 -13.51 -17.93 -8.43
C LEU A 553 -13.45 -16.83 -7.33
N PHE A 554 -12.73 -17.05 -6.22
CA PHE A 554 -12.53 -16.07 -5.15
C PHE A 554 -11.34 -15.15 -5.40
N ARG A 555 -10.20 -15.65 -5.92
CA ARG A 555 -9.07 -14.78 -6.34
C ARG A 555 -9.52 -13.72 -7.34
N ASN A 556 -10.45 -14.09 -8.23
CA ASN A 556 -10.93 -13.19 -9.28
C ASN A 556 -12.32 -12.56 -8.99
N GLY A 557 -13.13 -13.10 -8.07
CA GLY A 557 -14.57 -12.80 -8.02
C GLY A 557 -15.12 -12.02 -6.82
N LYS A 558 -14.41 -11.82 -5.71
CA LYS A 558 -14.92 -10.95 -4.61
C LYS A 558 -13.84 -10.13 -3.89
N ARG A 559 -13.34 -9.09 -4.57
CA ARG A 559 -12.64 -7.94 -3.95
C ARG A 559 -13.59 -7.00 -3.18
N ARG A 560 -14.57 -7.53 -2.45
CA ARG A 560 -15.61 -6.72 -1.75
C ARG A 560 -15.74 -7.02 -0.26
N ILE A 561 -15.05 -8.01 0.30
CA ILE A 561 -15.03 -8.30 1.75
C ILE A 561 -13.58 -8.21 2.21
N ARG A 562 -13.35 -7.44 3.28
CA ARG A 562 -12.06 -7.29 3.95
C ARG A 562 -12.17 -7.91 5.34
N ASN A 563 -11.03 -8.34 5.88
CA ASN A 563 -10.89 -8.81 7.26
C ASN A 563 -9.70 -8.07 7.85
N MET A 564 -9.91 -7.37 8.96
CA MET A 564 -8.89 -6.63 9.69
C MET A 564 -8.85 -7.15 11.13
N GLU A 565 -7.66 -7.18 11.72
CA GLU A 565 -7.48 -7.45 13.14
C GLU A 565 -6.59 -6.38 13.74
N LEU A 566 -7.16 -5.66 14.70
CA LEU A 566 -6.53 -4.59 15.47
C LEU A 566 -6.01 -5.18 16.78
N CYS A 567 -4.84 -4.74 17.23
CA CYS A 567 -4.23 -5.13 18.48
C CYS A 567 -3.99 -3.89 19.33
N LEU A 568 -4.28 -4.03 20.62
CA LEU A 568 -4.07 -2.97 21.61
C LEU A 568 -3.59 -3.56 22.94
N PRO A 569 -2.88 -2.80 23.79
CA PRO A 569 -2.51 -3.21 25.13
C PRO A 569 -3.75 -3.58 25.97
N ASP A 570 -3.64 -4.61 26.81
CA ASP A 570 -4.76 -5.06 27.66
C ASP A 570 -5.18 -4.00 28.69
N THR A 571 -4.27 -3.14 29.12
CA THR A 571 -4.54 -2.01 30.02
C THR A 571 -5.46 -0.94 29.43
N LEU A 572 -5.41 -0.75 28.11
CA LEU A 572 -6.20 0.26 27.38
C LEU A 572 -7.47 -0.32 26.74
N ALA A 573 -7.58 -1.66 26.73
CA ALA A 573 -8.69 -2.35 26.11
C ALA A 573 -10.07 -2.04 26.71
N PRO A 574 -10.26 -1.91 28.04
CA PRO A 574 -11.56 -1.55 28.60
C PRO A 574 -12.12 -0.24 28.01
N GLU A 575 -11.28 0.80 27.92
CA GLU A 575 -11.68 2.09 27.37
C GLU A 575 -12.00 2.00 25.87
N PHE A 576 -11.16 1.30 25.09
CA PHE A 576 -11.41 1.06 23.67
C PHE A 576 -12.75 0.35 23.45
N PHE A 577 -13.08 -0.68 24.25
CA PHE A 577 -14.33 -1.42 24.09
C PHE A 577 -15.55 -0.61 24.51
N GLU A 578 -15.46 0.27 25.51
CA GLU A 578 -16.52 1.24 25.84
C GLU A 578 -16.77 2.19 24.66
N ARG A 579 -15.71 2.71 24.05
CA ARG A 579 -15.81 3.58 22.88
C ARG A 579 -16.37 2.86 21.66
N LEU A 580 -15.90 1.64 21.41
CA LEU A 580 -16.42 0.78 20.35
C LEU A 580 -17.91 0.53 20.56
N ARG A 581 -18.34 0.15 21.78
CA ARG A 581 -19.76 -0.07 22.11
C ARG A 581 -20.63 1.16 21.79
N ARG A 582 -20.15 2.37 22.11
CA ARG A 582 -20.85 3.62 21.80
C ARG A 582 -20.92 3.91 20.30
N GLY A 583 -19.87 3.56 19.53
CA GLY A 583 -19.81 3.78 18.09
C GLY A 583 -20.51 2.72 17.23
N LEU A 584 -20.81 1.53 17.77
CA LEU A 584 -21.47 0.45 17.04
C LEU A 584 -22.77 0.84 16.30
N PRO A 585 -23.67 1.70 16.86
CA PRO A 585 -24.87 2.14 16.16
C PRO A 585 -24.57 2.83 14.83
N ASP A 586 -23.52 3.66 14.79
CA ASP A 586 -23.13 4.45 13.62
C ASP A 586 -22.34 3.63 12.60
N MET A 587 -21.72 2.52 13.04
CA MET A 587 -20.96 1.62 12.18
C MET A 587 -21.82 0.79 11.23
N ASN A 588 -23.16 0.79 11.33
CA ASN A 588 -24.05 -0.01 10.46
C ASN A 588 -23.72 -1.53 10.47
N ILE A 589 -23.42 -2.10 11.65
CA ILE A 589 -23.12 -3.53 11.81
C ILE A 589 -24.33 -4.38 11.41
N HIS A 590 -24.18 -5.34 10.49
CA HIS A 590 -25.31 -6.17 10.03
C HIS A 590 -25.77 -7.19 11.10
N PRO A 591 -27.04 -7.64 11.07
CA PRO A 591 -27.50 -8.70 11.96
C PRO A 591 -26.64 -9.98 11.82
N GLY A 592 -26.15 -10.50 12.94
CA GLY A 592 -25.27 -11.67 12.97
C GLY A 592 -23.80 -11.42 12.59
N GLN A 593 -23.41 -10.17 12.27
CA GLN A 593 -22.00 -9.80 12.15
C GLN A 593 -21.37 -9.83 13.55
N GLY A 594 -20.36 -10.68 13.72
CA GLY A 594 -19.62 -10.81 14.97
C GLY A 594 -18.24 -10.15 14.90
N ILE A 595 -17.72 -9.85 16.09
CA ILE A 595 -16.39 -9.31 16.34
C ILE A 595 -15.61 -10.40 17.08
N GLY A 596 -14.50 -10.84 16.50
CA GLY A 596 -13.60 -11.78 17.16
C GLY A 596 -12.75 -11.04 18.18
N VAL A 597 -12.56 -11.62 19.37
CA VAL A 597 -11.69 -11.08 20.40
C VAL A 597 -10.76 -12.19 20.90
N ARG A 598 -9.45 -11.94 20.85
CA ARG A 598 -8.41 -12.87 21.33
C ARG A 598 -7.50 -12.14 22.30
N PHE A 599 -6.88 -12.92 23.17
CA PHE A 599 -6.00 -12.41 24.22
C PHE A 599 -4.63 -13.05 24.11
N THR A 600 -3.59 -12.25 24.24
CA THR A 600 -2.21 -12.73 24.21
C THR A 600 -1.40 -12.04 25.31
N ARG A 601 -0.34 -12.66 25.82
CA ARG A 601 0.49 -12.07 26.88
C ARG A 601 1.91 -12.59 26.83
N GLU A 602 2.87 -11.79 27.25
CA GLU A 602 4.23 -12.21 27.59
C GLU A 602 4.43 -12.05 29.10
N PRO A 603 4.50 -13.15 29.88
CA PRO A 603 4.61 -13.08 31.34
C PRO A 603 5.88 -12.38 31.83
N GLU A 604 7.02 -12.59 31.16
CA GLU A 604 8.32 -12.07 31.57
C GLU A 604 8.36 -10.54 31.59
N THR A 605 7.70 -9.89 30.63
CA THR A 605 7.59 -8.42 30.54
C THR A 605 6.27 -7.89 31.08
N ASN A 606 5.37 -8.79 31.52
CA ASN A 606 4.00 -8.50 31.94
C ASN A 606 3.14 -7.78 30.88
N ARG A 607 3.52 -7.83 29.60
CA ARG A 607 2.80 -7.17 28.50
C ARG A 607 1.64 -8.03 28.02
N GLY A 608 0.41 -7.53 28.17
CA GLY A 608 -0.80 -8.16 27.66
C GLY A 608 -1.39 -7.41 26.47
N PHE A 609 -2.07 -8.13 25.58
CA PHE A 609 -2.68 -7.57 24.39
C PHE A 609 -4.06 -8.17 24.13
N VAL A 610 -4.94 -7.35 23.58
CA VAL A 610 -6.27 -7.73 23.10
C VAL A 610 -6.33 -7.51 21.60
N TRP A 611 -6.68 -8.55 20.87
CA TRP A 611 -6.85 -8.56 19.42
C TRP A 611 -8.34 -8.51 19.09
N VAL A 612 -8.73 -7.58 18.23
CA VAL A 612 -10.11 -7.30 17.84
C VAL A 612 -10.24 -7.46 16.33
N GLU A 613 -10.87 -8.56 15.93
CA GLU A 613 -11.05 -8.96 14.54
C GLU A 613 -12.43 -8.58 14.02
N MET A 614 -12.47 -7.95 12.84
CA MET A 614 -13.70 -7.66 12.12
C MET A 614 -13.59 -8.02 10.63
N THR A 615 -14.60 -8.75 10.15
CA THR A 615 -14.81 -8.98 8.71
C THR A 615 -15.98 -8.13 8.23
N SER A 616 -15.78 -7.33 7.18
CA SER A 616 -16.83 -6.48 6.63
C SER A 616 -16.63 -6.16 5.15
N ARG A 617 -17.74 -5.86 4.46
CA ARG A 617 -17.73 -5.28 3.11
C ARG A 617 -17.48 -3.78 3.11
N ASN A 618 -17.79 -3.12 4.22
CA ASN A 618 -17.62 -1.69 4.38
C ASN A 618 -16.30 -1.42 5.10
N ALA A 619 -15.28 -1.00 4.34
CA ALA A 619 -13.97 -0.68 4.90
C ALA A 619 -14.02 0.50 5.91
N ALA A 620 -15.01 1.39 5.81
CA ALA A 620 -15.16 2.51 6.75
C ALA A 620 -15.40 2.02 8.19
N GLN A 621 -16.02 0.84 8.39
CA GLN A 621 -16.15 0.25 9.72
C GLN A 621 -14.76 -0.05 10.33
N MET A 622 -13.85 -0.58 9.52
CA MET A 622 -12.49 -0.91 9.96
C MET A 622 -11.68 0.36 10.21
N HIS A 623 -11.81 1.36 9.35
CA HIS A 623 -11.14 2.66 9.54
C HIS A 623 -11.61 3.35 10.81
N ALA A 624 -12.92 3.34 11.11
CA ALA A 624 -13.45 3.85 12.36
C ALA A 624 -12.89 3.13 13.61
N MET A 625 -12.67 1.81 13.54
CA MET A 625 -11.99 1.09 14.64
C MET A 625 -10.55 1.55 14.83
N ILE A 626 -9.82 1.87 13.75
CA ILE A 626 -8.45 2.37 13.85
C ILE A 626 -8.44 3.79 14.43
N GLU A 627 -9.37 4.65 14.02
CA GLU A 627 -9.53 6.00 14.60
C GLU A 627 -9.81 5.91 16.11
N MET A 628 -10.74 5.05 16.53
CA MET A 628 -10.99 4.80 17.96
C MET A 628 -9.77 4.28 18.70
N ALA A 629 -8.97 3.41 18.07
CA ALA A 629 -7.74 2.88 18.66
C ALA A 629 -6.68 3.97 18.79
N HIS A 630 -6.52 4.82 17.78
CA HIS A 630 -5.59 5.94 17.83
C HIS A 630 -5.97 6.94 18.91
N ASP A 631 -7.27 7.25 19.05
CA ASP A 631 -7.72 8.20 20.06
C ASP A 631 -7.55 7.68 21.51
N VAL A 632 -7.57 6.36 21.72
CA VAL A 632 -7.42 5.74 23.05
C VAL A 632 -5.95 5.39 23.34
N CYS A 633 -5.24 4.87 22.35
CA CYS A 633 -3.90 4.31 22.53
C CYS A 633 -2.77 5.20 21.99
N GLY A 634 -3.09 6.31 21.32
CA GLY A 634 -2.12 7.10 20.58
C GLY A 634 -1.44 6.27 19.49
N GLU A 635 -0.11 6.13 19.59
CA GLU A 635 0.69 5.29 18.69
C GLU A 635 0.75 3.81 19.13
N SER A 636 0.24 3.48 20.32
CA SER A 636 0.38 2.16 20.95
C SER A 636 -0.72 1.17 20.51
N PHE A 637 -0.93 1.04 19.21
CA PHE A 637 -1.80 0.02 18.62
C PHE A 637 -1.14 -0.59 17.38
N TRP A 638 -1.57 -1.79 17.01
CA TRP A 638 -1.02 -2.51 15.87
C TRP A 638 -2.11 -3.14 15.03
N LEU A 639 -1.83 -3.40 13.76
CA LEU A 639 -2.66 -4.18 12.87
C LEU A 639 -1.94 -5.47 12.51
N HIS A 640 -2.69 -6.56 12.45
CA HIS A 640 -2.16 -7.83 11.99
C HIS A 640 -1.77 -7.74 10.50
N ARG A 641 -0.46 -7.66 10.20
CA ARG A 641 0.11 -7.51 8.85
C ARG A 641 -0.40 -8.52 7.81
N GLY A 642 -0.74 -9.74 8.25
CA GLY A 642 -1.31 -10.78 7.39
C GLY A 642 -2.78 -10.57 6.97
N LYS A 643 -3.44 -9.49 7.39
CA LYS A 643 -4.85 -9.18 7.14
C LYS A 643 -4.97 -7.86 6.34
N TYR A 644 -6.16 -7.27 6.25
CA TYR A 644 -6.34 -5.98 5.60
C TYR A 644 -5.64 -4.87 6.39
N VAL A 645 -4.76 -4.15 5.71
CA VAL A 645 -4.04 -2.98 6.22
C VAL A 645 -4.30 -1.80 5.29
N PRO A 646 -4.86 -0.68 5.76
CA PRO A 646 -4.98 0.53 4.94
C PRO A 646 -3.61 1.07 4.52
N ALA A 647 -3.50 1.57 3.29
CA ALA A 647 -2.21 2.02 2.71
C ALA A 647 -1.54 3.19 3.45
N TRP A 648 -2.28 3.91 4.30
CA TRP A 648 -1.76 5.00 5.12
C TRP A 648 -1.16 4.54 6.46
N VAL A 649 -1.34 3.27 6.84
CA VAL A 649 -0.78 2.72 8.09
C VAL A 649 0.72 2.48 7.89
N GLY A 650 1.54 3.09 8.74
CA GLY A 650 2.98 2.92 8.73
C GLY A 650 3.43 1.56 9.28
N VAL A 651 4.65 1.14 8.91
CA VAL A 651 5.22 -0.17 9.29
C VAL A 651 5.34 -0.36 10.80
N GLN A 652 5.47 0.72 11.57
CA GLN A 652 5.56 0.69 13.03
C GLN A 652 4.30 0.11 13.70
N HIS A 653 3.16 0.14 13.03
CA HIS A 653 1.91 -0.48 13.51
C HIS A 653 1.73 -1.90 12.98
N LEU A 654 2.66 -2.46 12.21
CA LEU A 654 2.48 -3.78 11.57
C LEU A 654 3.12 -4.93 12.34
N PHE A 655 3.82 -4.62 13.43
CA PHE A 655 4.39 -5.58 14.35
C PHE A 655 4.55 -4.98 15.73
N ILE A 656 4.45 -5.81 16.76
CA ILE A 656 4.68 -5.36 18.13
C ILE A 656 6.19 -5.45 18.40
N ALA A 657 6.83 -4.33 18.74
CA ALA A 657 8.25 -4.33 19.09
C ALA A 657 8.49 -5.18 20.36
N ARG A 658 9.52 -6.02 20.34
CA ARG A 658 9.95 -6.81 21.50
C ARG A 658 11.10 -6.14 22.25
N ALA A 659 11.94 -5.39 21.57
CA ALA A 659 12.88 -4.50 22.23
C ALA A 659 12.08 -3.46 23.01
N GLN A 660 12.40 -3.31 24.31
CA GLN A 660 11.71 -2.35 25.16
C GLN A 660 11.82 -0.95 24.54
N ASP A 661 10.68 -0.33 24.23
CA ASP A 661 10.63 1.11 23.99
C ASP A 661 10.79 1.79 25.36
N PRO A 662 11.83 2.60 25.58
CA PRO A 662 11.97 3.38 26.82
C PRO A 662 10.74 4.24 27.15
N ARG A 663 9.87 4.52 26.15
CA ARG A 663 8.64 5.31 26.29
C ARG A 663 7.42 4.51 26.75
N LEU A 664 7.47 3.18 26.73
CA LEU A 664 6.39 2.30 27.23
C LEU A 664 6.68 1.79 28.66
N ALA A 665 7.80 2.18 29.25
CA ALA A 665 8.16 1.95 30.63
C ALA A 665 7.71 3.12 31.52
N GLN A 666 6.40 3.38 31.60
CA GLN A 666 5.84 4.08 32.75
C GLN A 666 4.60 3.33 33.25
N PRO A 667 4.46 3.15 34.58
CA PRO A 667 3.39 2.39 35.17
C PRO A 667 1.99 2.99 34.95
#